data_AF-A0A1F2THB6-F1
#
_entry.id   AF-A0A1F2THB6-F1
#
_cell.length_a   1.000
_cell.length_b   1.000
_cell.length_c   1.000
_cell.angle_alpha   90.00
_cell.angle_beta   90.00
_cell.angle_gamma   90.00
#
_symmetry.space_group_name_H-M   'P 1'
#
loop_
_entity.id
_entity.type
_entity.pdbx_description
1 polymer ?
#
loop_
_entity_poly.entity_id
_entity_poly.type
_entity_poly.pdbx_seq_one_letter_code
_entity_poly.pdbx_strand_id
1 'polypeptide(L)'
;MTPRHDTHPSTSRAIHAGALALGVLLFSGALYYINFNTAVGTIKRLGLALPLAIFFSAVWHLARTWAWSWCFPRPRTVSFARLARVRLAAEAFSYLTLRGIAGEPLKVVLLGDRVDARQATAAVALERLAYMVGTTIIVGIGSILAIAGLPLTTAWFHVFRAFAITAAVLAALTAVVISGRGTYLQAGLERFDRIAGTSLRAGRVSRFVAAVERQMLELLRGNPVRLAVLLTATCAAYACMALEAWVILRATGAPITPNGALAVETFSRVASFASAFIPANLGALEASSLAAVAAVGAIGGGAALALARRLRGLFWAGLGLAIYPRHSRSAGHASIEDTAPPAVGDGQSSTLLYFPGAADVLVPPSAILAGLPLCERVLRPALRAGYSPIVVWAPDCGCGGKDGKRLRRLAAQSGGHITVARDEPAWRAALAPLGPGETVTAIGAGTIVSTALLAEARALRAADGEARDVAAGPAWPESGVLRFAAADALSPNRVLSELAVRRARALPLPSGKDVSDGRGHLALRIGTPADLAEAEQTIRRSSYKNTDAKVARFNRRLSLPISIALIRTPLTANQLSVILVALGFYSAWLFGTGHYMAGVVGGFLSLAASVLDGCDGEIARLKYQESALGCWIETFGDYAYYVAVFVGLTAGAVRRTGWEGFYWLGGVALAGTLISFALLIFLRTRITAGRPDKLHAIARERFKAEPTAWSKIIWKISFVATRAAMPYGIFALSLLHLLPLVVVLAALGANLYWVSLVLKLRHLLGAEETVAA
;
A
#
# COMPACT_ATOMS: atom_id res chain seq x y z
N MET A 1 37.67 20.62 13.83
CA MET A 1 36.88 20.44 15.07
C MET A 1 35.41 20.74 14.77
N THR A 2 34.61 19.71 14.54
CA THR A 2 33.17 19.78 14.29
C THR A 2 32.47 19.13 15.49
N PRO A 3 31.50 19.79 16.15
CA PRO A 3 30.84 19.19 17.31
C PRO A 3 29.83 18.14 16.86
N ARG A 4 30.01 16.90 17.33
CA ARG A 4 29.00 15.84 17.29
C ARG A 4 27.87 16.23 18.25
N HIS A 5 26.66 16.42 17.73
CA HIS A 5 25.45 16.43 18.55
C HIS A 5 24.90 15.01 18.64
N ASP A 6 25.18 14.35 19.76
CA ASP A 6 24.53 13.11 20.17
C ASP A 6 23.10 13.42 20.63
N THR A 7 22.12 13.26 19.74
CA THR A 7 20.73 13.11 20.17
C THR A 7 20.52 11.66 20.58
N HIS A 8 20.45 11.42 21.89
CA HIS A 8 20.22 10.09 22.47
C HIS A 8 19.03 9.37 21.78
N PRO A 9 19.23 8.20 21.16
CA PRO A 9 18.17 7.45 20.50
C PRO A 9 17.16 6.80 21.48
N SER A 10 17.28 7.03 22.78
CA SER A 10 16.41 6.50 23.84
C SER A 10 15.14 7.32 24.05
N THR A 11 15.19 8.65 23.96
CA THR A 11 14.05 9.55 24.20
C THR A 11 12.99 9.46 23.11
N SER A 12 13.38 9.37 21.83
CA SER A 12 12.42 9.15 20.73
C SER A 12 11.71 7.79 20.83
N ARG A 13 12.42 6.75 21.30
CA ARG A 13 11.84 5.42 21.56
C ARG A 13 10.84 5.45 22.72
N ALA A 14 11.16 6.16 23.80
CA ALA A 14 10.27 6.31 24.95
C ALA A 14 8.98 7.06 24.58
N ILE A 15 9.06 8.11 23.75
CA ILE A 15 7.89 8.87 23.30
C ILE A 15 6.97 8.01 22.41
N HIS A 16 7.52 7.25 21.45
CA HIS A 16 6.72 6.36 20.60
C HIS A 16 6.11 5.19 21.40
N ALA A 17 6.86 4.60 22.35
CA ALA A 17 6.36 3.55 23.22
C ALA A 17 5.27 4.05 24.17
N GLY A 18 5.43 5.26 24.73
CA GLY A 18 4.43 5.91 25.59
C GLY A 18 3.15 6.25 24.83
N ALA A 19 3.25 6.76 23.60
CA ALA A 19 2.09 7.02 22.74
C ALA A 19 1.35 5.73 22.35
N LEU A 20 2.08 4.65 22.05
CA LEU A 20 1.50 3.34 21.77
C LEU A 20 0.81 2.75 23.01
N ALA A 21 1.47 2.83 24.19
CA ALA A 21 0.91 2.36 25.45
C ALA A 21 -0.37 3.12 25.80
N LEU A 22 -0.38 4.44 25.65
CA LEU A 22 -1.58 5.27 25.85
C LEU A 22 -2.70 4.91 24.86
N GLY A 23 -2.37 4.69 23.58
CA GLY A 23 -3.33 4.24 22.58
C GLY A 23 -3.94 2.87 22.91
N VAL A 24 -3.11 1.92 23.37
CA VAL A 24 -3.57 0.59 23.80
C VAL A 24 -4.41 0.68 25.08
N LEU A 25 -4.07 1.55 26.02
CA LEU A 25 -4.84 1.79 27.25
C LEU A 25 -6.22 2.38 26.94
N LEU A 26 -6.27 3.39 26.07
CA LEU A 26 -7.52 4.01 25.62
C LEU A 26 -8.38 3.03 24.82
N PHE A 27 -7.76 2.21 23.95
CA PHE A 27 -8.47 1.17 23.20
C PHE A 27 -9.00 0.07 24.11
N SER A 28 -8.22 -0.40 25.09
CA SER A 28 -8.62 -1.42 26.06
C SER A 28 -9.74 -0.91 26.97
N GLY A 29 -9.65 0.35 27.41
CA GLY A 29 -10.73 1.02 28.12
C GLY A 29 -12.00 1.15 27.28
N ALA A 30 -11.89 1.52 26.01
CA ALA A 30 -13.04 1.54 25.10
C ALA A 30 -13.65 0.15 24.92
N LEU A 31 -12.83 -0.90 24.76
CA LEU A 31 -13.30 -2.28 24.59
C LEU A 31 -14.02 -2.80 25.84
N TYR A 32 -13.53 -2.44 27.03
CA TYR A 32 -14.12 -2.81 28.32
C TYR A 32 -15.54 -2.28 28.49
N TYR A 33 -15.87 -1.12 27.90
CA TYR A 33 -17.20 -0.52 27.98
C TYR A 33 -18.12 -0.81 26.77
N ILE A 34 -17.63 -1.46 25.72
CA ILE A 34 -18.45 -1.79 24.54
C ILE A 34 -19.25 -3.07 24.80
N ASN A 35 -20.54 -2.91 25.05
CA ASN A 35 -21.48 -4.03 25.01
C ASN A 35 -21.82 -4.36 23.54
N PHE A 36 -21.44 -5.55 23.07
CA PHE A 36 -21.65 -5.95 21.68
C PHE A 36 -23.12 -5.96 21.25
N ASN A 37 -24.06 -6.21 22.18
CA ASN A 37 -25.49 -6.19 21.87
C ASN A 37 -26.01 -4.76 21.64
N THR A 38 -25.48 -3.77 22.36
CA THR A 38 -25.84 -2.36 22.13
C THR A 38 -25.24 -1.85 20.81
N ALA A 39 -24.01 -2.24 20.47
CA ALA A 39 -23.37 -1.87 19.20
C ALA A 39 -24.15 -2.37 17.97
N VAL A 40 -24.64 -3.62 17.97
CA VAL A 40 -25.46 -4.17 16.88
C VAL A 40 -26.82 -3.46 16.79
N GLY A 41 -27.45 -3.15 17.93
CA GLY A 41 -28.67 -2.35 17.97
C GLY A 41 -28.48 -0.94 17.40
N THR A 42 -27.34 -0.32 17.69
CA THR A 42 -26.93 0.98 17.16
C THR A 42 -26.74 0.93 15.64
N ILE A 43 -26.10 -0.10 15.08
CA ILE A 43 -25.94 -0.26 13.62
C ILE A 43 -27.30 -0.33 12.92
N LYS A 44 -28.27 -1.08 13.47
CA LYS A 44 -29.63 -1.15 12.89
C LYS A 44 -30.33 0.21 12.89
N ARG A 45 -30.19 0.99 13.97
CA ARG A 45 -30.75 2.35 14.08
C ARG A 45 -30.07 3.35 13.14
N LEU A 46 -28.79 3.13 12.82
CA LEU A 46 -28.00 3.94 11.90
C LEU A 46 -28.34 3.72 10.41
N GLY A 47 -29.23 2.78 10.06
CA GLY A 47 -29.46 2.29 8.69
C GLY A 47 -29.58 3.39 7.62
N LEU A 48 -30.48 4.37 7.80
CA LEU A 48 -30.66 5.49 6.85
C LEU A 48 -29.62 6.61 7.00
N ALA A 49 -28.98 6.72 8.17
CA ALA A 49 -27.99 7.75 8.44
C ALA A 49 -26.62 7.44 7.84
N LEU A 50 -26.27 6.15 7.69
CA LEU A 50 -24.96 5.75 7.15
C LEU A 50 -24.77 6.15 5.68
N PRO A 51 -25.74 5.92 4.75
CA PRO A 51 -25.63 6.43 3.37
C PRO A 51 -25.53 7.96 3.31
N LEU A 52 -26.27 8.67 4.15
CA LEU A 52 -26.25 10.13 4.20
C LEU A 52 -24.92 10.66 4.78
N ALA A 53 -24.34 9.97 5.77
CA ALA A 53 -23.00 10.26 6.27
C ALA A 53 -21.93 10.00 5.21
N ILE A 54 -22.06 8.91 4.43
CA ILE A 54 -21.19 8.65 3.28
C ILE A 54 -21.33 9.76 2.24
N PHE A 55 -22.54 10.24 1.95
CA PHE A 55 -22.78 11.34 1.03
C PHE A 55 -22.10 12.64 1.48
N PHE A 56 -22.35 13.12 2.71
CA PHE A 56 -21.68 14.32 3.22
C PHE A 56 -20.16 14.19 3.21
N SER A 57 -19.67 12.96 3.43
CA SER A 57 -18.24 12.71 3.33
C SER A 57 -17.67 12.71 1.94
N ALA A 58 -18.41 12.23 0.95
CA ALA A 58 -18.05 12.40 -0.46
C ALA A 58 -17.94 13.89 -0.80
N VAL A 59 -18.91 14.70 -0.36
CA VAL A 59 -18.93 16.14 -0.64
C VAL A 59 -17.71 16.84 -0.04
N TRP A 60 -17.32 16.59 1.21
CA TRP A 60 -16.13 17.23 1.76
C TRP A 60 -14.82 16.70 1.14
N HIS A 61 -14.76 15.43 0.71
CA HIS A 61 -13.63 14.92 -0.06
C HIS A 61 -13.50 15.63 -1.42
N LEU A 62 -14.62 15.87 -2.11
CA LEU A 62 -14.67 16.58 -3.39
C LEU A 62 -14.33 18.06 -3.21
N ALA A 63 -14.87 18.73 -2.19
CA ALA A 63 -14.56 20.12 -1.88
C ALA A 63 -13.05 20.32 -1.66
N ARG A 64 -12.41 19.43 -0.88
CA ARG A 64 -10.96 19.49 -0.68
C ARG A 64 -10.15 19.08 -1.92
N THR A 65 -10.69 18.25 -2.81
CA THR A 65 -10.08 17.97 -4.13
C THR A 65 -10.14 19.19 -5.03
N TRP A 66 -11.27 19.91 -5.00
CA TRP A 66 -11.47 21.15 -5.74
C TRP A 66 -10.51 22.23 -5.26
N ALA A 67 -10.39 22.44 -3.95
CA ALA A 67 -9.35 23.28 -3.35
C ALA A 67 -7.95 22.93 -3.89
N TRP A 68 -7.55 21.67 -3.80
CA TRP A 68 -6.24 21.21 -4.26
C TRP A 68 -6.01 21.42 -5.76
N SER A 69 -7.05 21.27 -6.59
CA SER A 69 -6.96 21.50 -8.03
C SER A 69 -6.65 22.96 -8.41
N TRP A 70 -6.93 23.92 -7.53
CA TRP A 70 -6.60 25.34 -7.70
C TRP A 70 -5.20 25.70 -7.19
N CYS A 71 -4.51 24.77 -6.54
CA CYS A 71 -3.12 24.96 -6.12
C CYS A 71 -2.10 24.70 -7.26
N PHE A 72 -2.53 24.13 -8.39
CA PHE A 72 -1.66 23.91 -9.55
C PHE A 72 -1.61 25.13 -10.49
N PRO A 73 -0.47 25.35 -11.18
CA PRO A 73 -0.36 26.38 -12.22
C PRO A 73 -1.39 26.18 -13.35
N ARG A 74 -1.81 27.28 -14.00
CA ARG A 74 -2.70 27.25 -15.18
C ARG A 74 -1.88 27.44 -16.45
N PRO A 75 -2.19 26.72 -17.56
CA PRO A 75 -3.27 25.74 -17.73
C PRO A 75 -3.00 24.43 -16.97
N ARG A 76 -4.07 23.77 -16.50
CA ARG A 76 -3.96 22.58 -15.65
C ARG A 76 -3.40 21.39 -16.44
N THR A 77 -2.32 20.80 -15.94
CA THR A 77 -1.70 19.59 -16.51
C THR A 77 -2.39 18.29 -16.08
N VAL A 78 -3.19 18.33 -15.01
CA VAL A 78 -3.84 17.14 -14.41
C VAL A 78 -5.35 17.29 -14.37
N SER A 79 -6.07 16.23 -14.73
CA SER A 79 -7.54 16.18 -14.68
C SER A 79 -8.06 16.08 -13.24
N PHE A 80 -9.24 16.67 -12.99
CA PHE A 80 -9.89 16.64 -11.67
C PHE A 80 -10.12 15.21 -11.17
N ALA A 81 -10.60 14.32 -12.05
CA ALA A 81 -10.81 12.91 -11.71
C ALA A 81 -9.54 12.24 -11.20
N ARG A 82 -8.38 12.53 -11.80
CA ARG A 82 -7.10 11.97 -11.34
C ARG A 82 -6.70 12.51 -9.97
N LEU A 83 -6.87 13.81 -9.73
CA LEU A 83 -6.63 14.41 -8.42
C LEU A 83 -7.55 13.78 -7.35
N ALA A 84 -8.82 13.55 -7.66
CA ALA A 84 -9.74 12.86 -6.75
C ALA A 84 -9.25 11.45 -6.40
N ARG A 85 -8.83 10.65 -7.39
CA ARG A 85 -8.30 9.29 -7.17
C ARG A 85 -7.04 9.30 -6.30
N VAL A 86 -6.08 10.17 -6.63
CA VAL A 86 -4.84 10.31 -5.85
C VAL A 86 -5.12 10.73 -4.42
N ARG A 87 -6.06 11.65 -4.22
CA ARG A 87 -6.44 12.12 -2.89
C ARG A 87 -7.11 11.02 -2.06
N LEU A 88 -8.06 10.27 -2.65
CA LEU A 88 -8.72 9.16 -1.97
C LEU A 88 -7.74 8.05 -1.61
N ALA A 89 -6.82 7.72 -2.51
CA ALA A 89 -5.72 6.78 -2.25
C ALA A 89 -4.83 7.24 -1.09
N ALA A 90 -4.43 8.52 -1.07
CA ALA A 90 -3.62 9.10 -0.02
C ALA A 90 -4.34 9.15 1.34
N GLU A 91 -5.65 9.43 1.32
CA GLU A 91 -6.47 9.41 2.53
C GLU A 91 -6.62 7.99 3.08
N ALA A 92 -6.89 7.00 2.23
CA ALA A 92 -6.96 5.60 2.62
C ALA A 92 -5.66 5.15 3.29
N PHE A 93 -4.52 5.48 2.70
CA PHE A 93 -3.21 5.20 3.28
C PHE A 93 -3.00 5.91 4.62
N SER A 94 -3.39 7.19 4.73
CA SER A 94 -3.29 7.95 5.99
C SER A 94 -4.18 7.38 7.10
N TYR A 95 -5.37 6.91 6.74
CA TYR A 95 -6.34 6.37 7.70
C TYR A 95 -5.82 5.06 8.31
N LEU A 96 -5.15 4.22 7.53
CA LEU A 96 -4.70 2.90 7.95
C LEU A 96 -3.30 2.90 8.58
N THR A 97 -2.51 3.95 8.38
CA THR A 97 -1.17 4.10 8.96
C THR A 97 -1.18 5.17 10.06
N LEU A 98 -0.52 6.32 9.81
CA LEU A 98 -0.49 7.49 10.67
C LEU A 98 -1.30 8.62 10.04
N ARG A 99 -2.35 9.05 10.73
CA ARG A 99 -3.31 10.03 10.21
C ARG A 99 -2.64 11.38 9.99
N GLY A 100 -2.59 11.83 8.74
CA GLY A 100 -2.15 13.19 8.36
C GLY A 100 -0.65 13.38 8.14
N ILE A 101 0.19 12.37 8.38
CA ILE A 101 1.64 12.42 8.11
C ILE A 101 2.00 11.59 6.87
N ALA A 102 1.39 10.41 6.71
CA ALA A 102 1.83 9.43 5.73
C ALA A 102 1.27 9.64 4.31
N GLY A 103 0.06 10.19 4.16
CA GLY A 103 -0.58 10.34 2.83
C GLY A 103 -0.17 11.57 2.04
N GLU A 104 0.35 12.63 2.68
CA GLU A 104 0.76 13.85 1.95
C GLU A 104 1.96 13.59 1.01
N PRO A 105 3.04 12.91 1.43
CA PRO A 105 4.12 12.51 0.51
C PRO A 105 3.62 11.59 -0.60
N LEU A 106 2.66 10.72 -0.30
CA LEU A 106 2.10 9.79 -1.27
C LEU A 106 1.39 10.51 -2.43
N LYS A 107 0.74 11.66 -2.18
CA LYS A 107 0.15 12.48 -3.26
C LYS A 107 1.21 12.96 -4.26
N VAL A 108 2.39 13.34 -3.77
CA VAL A 108 3.51 13.80 -4.62
C VAL A 108 4.04 12.64 -5.47
N VAL A 109 4.26 11.47 -4.84
CA VAL A 109 4.71 10.26 -5.54
C VAL A 109 3.72 9.84 -6.62
N LEU A 110 2.42 9.82 -6.32
CA LEU A 110 1.36 9.43 -7.25
C LEU A 110 1.08 10.46 -8.37
N LEU A 111 1.63 11.67 -8.28
CA LEU A 111 1.55 12.67 -9.35
C LEU A 111 2.85 12.82 -10.14
N GLY A 112 3.93 12.18 -9.69
CA GLY A 112 5.26 12.40 -10.27
C GLY A 112 5.37 12.07 -11.75
N ASP A 113 4.47 11.25 -12.31
CA ASP A 113 4.46 10.86 -13.72
C ASP A 113 3.97 11.97 -14.66
N ARG A 114 3.32 13.02 -14.13
CA ARG A 114 2.81 14.14 -14.95
C ARG A 114 3.20 15.52 -14.44
N VAL A 115 3.56 15.62 -13.17
CA VAL A 115 3.89 16.89 -12.53
C VAL A 115 5.24 16.73 -11.86
N ASP A 116 6.10 17.73 -12.05
CA ASP A 116 7.38 17.79 -11.34
C ASP A 116 7.16 17.72 -9.82
N ALA A 117 8.02 16.97 -9.12
CA ALA A 117 7.90 16.72 -7.69
C ALA A 117 7.87 18.04 -6.90
N ARG A 118 8.59 19.07 -7.36
CA ARG A 118 8.58 20.41 -6.74
C ARG A 118 7.20 21.06 -6.81
N GLN A 119 6.57 21.05 -7.98
CA GLN A 119 5.24 21.62 -8.19
C GLN A 119 4.15 20.84 -7.42
N ALA A 120 4.22 19.51 -7.43
CA ALA A 120 3.29 18.69 -6.66
C ALA A 120 3.45 18.92 -5.14
N THR A 121 4.68 19.03 -4.65
CA THR A 121 4.96 19.34 -3.23
C THR A 121 4.44 20.72 -2.85
N ALA A 122 4.67 21.74 -3.69
CA ALA A 122 4.16 23.08 -3.47
C ALA A 122 2.62 23.10 -3.41
N ALA A 123 1.95 22.43 -4.36
CA ALA A 123 0.49 22.36 -4.40
C ALA A 123 -0.11 21.65 -3.17
N VAL A 124 0.52 20.55 -2.73
CA VAL A 124 0.12 19.81 -1.52
C VAL A 124 0.32 20.67 -0.27
N ALA A 125 1.48 21.31 -0.13
CA ALA A 125 1.78 22.17 1.01
C ALA A 125 0.82 23.38 1.07
N LEU A 126 0.53 23.99 -0.07
CA LEU A 126 -0.38 25.13 -0.19
C LEU A 126 -1.82 24.78 0.24
N GLU A 127 -2.37 23.66 -0.24
CA GLU A 127 -3.71 23.20 0.20
C GLU A 127 -3.73 22.91 1.71
N ARG A 128 -2.66 22.31 2.23
CA ARG A 128 -2.58 21.94 3.64
C ARG A 128 -2.54 23.17 4.54
N LEU A 129 -1.70 24.16 4.21
CA LEU A 129 -1.59 25.41 4.96
C LEU A 129 -2.92 26.17 4.92
N ALA A 130 -3.52 26.32 3.74
CA ALA A 130 -4.81 26.99 3.59
C ALA A 130 -5.90 26.32 4.44
N TYR A 131 -5.97 24.99 4.40
CA TYR A 131 -6.92 24.22 5.19
C TYR A 131 -6.66 24.34 6.70
N MET A 132 -5.40 24.38 7.13
CA MET A 132 -5.04 24.55 8.55
C MET A 132 -5.43 25.94 9.08
N VAL A 133 -5.14 27.01 8.33
CA VAL A 133 -5.53 28.37 8.70
C VAL A 133 -7.05 28.51 8.70
N GLY A 134 -7.72 28.08 7.63
CA GLY A 134 -9.17 28.14 7.52
C GLY A 134 -9.88 27.36 8.63
N THR A 135 -9.41 26.14 8.95
CA THR A 135 -9.99 25.37 10.05
C THR A 135 -9.73 25.98 11.43
N THR A 136 -8.61 26.69 11.64
CA THR A 136 -8.35 27.41 12.90
C THR A 136 -9.36 28.53 13.12
N ILE A 137 -9.65 29.32 12.07
CA ILE A 137 -10.66 30.39 12.13
C ILE A 137 -12.04 29.80 12.42
N ILE A 138 -12.42 28.74 11.70
CA ILE A 138 -13.72 28.09 11.90
C ILE A 138 -13.85 27.49 13.31
N VAL A 139 -12.79 26.89 13.85
CA VAL A 139 -12.77 26.38 15.24
C VAL A 139 -12.96 27.51 16.25
N GLY A 140 -12.35 28.68 16.03
CA GLY A 140 -12.56 29.85 16.87
C GLY A 140 -14.01 30.32 16.86
N ILE A 141 -14.60 30.49 15.67
CA ILE A 141 -16.02 30.88 15.52
C ILE A 141 -16.95 29.83 16.14
N GLY A 142 -16.74 28.55 15.84
CA GLY A 142 -17.53 27.45 16.39
C GLY A 142 -17.46 27.36 17.91
N SER A 143 -16.30 27.68 18.51
CA SER A 143 -16.14 27.73 19.97
C SER A 143 -16.90 28.90 20.60
N ILE A 144 -16.90 30.07 19.97
CA ILE A 144 -17.67 31.24 20.43
C ILE A 144 -19.17 30.95 20.35
N LEU A 145 -19.63 30.35 19.25
CA LEU A 145 -21.04 29.96 19.09
C LEU A 145 -21.47 28.89 20.10
N ALA A 146 -20.58 27.94 20.43
CA ALA A 146 -20.83 26.95 21.47
C ALA A 146 -20.98 27.60 22.85
N ILE A 147 -20.10 28.55 23.19
CA ILE A 147 -20.16 29.29 24.47
C ILE A 147 -21.43 30.12 24.58
N ALA A 148 -21.82 30.81 23.50
CA ALA A 148 -22.99 31.70 23.51
C ALA A 148 -24.33 30.96 23.46
N GLY A 149 -24.37 29.76 22.87
CA GLY A 149 -25.62 29.11 22.49
C GLY A 149 -25.88 27.72 23.11
N LEU A 150 -24.99 27.20 23.96
CA LEU A 150 -25.17 25.89 24.60
C LEU A 150 -25.03 25.99 26.13
N PRO A 151 -25.84 25.23 26.89
CA PRO A 151 -25.71 25.12 28.34
C PRO A 151 -24.52 24.19 28.70
N LEU A 152 -23.30 24.72 28.59
CA LEU A 152 -22.07 23.98 28.88
C LEU A 152 -21.81 23.88 30.39
N THR A 153 -21.29 22.72 30.84
CA THR A 153 -20.72 22.62 32.21
C THR A 153 -19.49 23.51 32.35
N THR A 154 -19.11 23.85 33.58
CA THR A 154 -17.92 24.69 33.88
C THR A 154 -16.65 24.18 33.21
N ALA A 155 -16.40 22.86 33.23
CA ALA A 155 -15.24 22.27 32.58
C ALA A 155 -15.26 22.49 31.06
N TRP A 156 -16.39 22.21 30.41
CA TRP A 156 -16.55 22.36 28.96
C TRP A 156 -16.50 23.82 28.50
N PHE A 157 -17.03 24.75 29.31
CA PHE A 157 -16.90 26.19 29.06
C PHE A 157 -15.42 26.61 29.01
N HIS A 158 -14.59 26.16 29.96
CA HIS A 158 -13.16 26.46 29.95
C HIS A 158 -12.43 25.86 28.74
N VAL A 159 -12.81 24.65 28.31
CA VAL A 159 -12.23 23.99 27.12
C VAL A 159 -12.54 24.79 25.86
N PHE A 160 -13.81 25.13 25.59
CA PHE A 160 -14.18 25.92 24.41
C PHE A 160 -13.61 27.35 24.48
N ARG A 161 -13.50 27.94 25.68
CA ARG A 161 -12.83 29.24 25.85
C ARG A 161 -11.35 29.16 25.49
N ALA A 162 -10.66 28.10 25.90
CA ALA A 162 -9.26 27.88 25.53
C ALA A 162 -9.11 27.71 24.01
N PHE A 163 -10.04 27.01 23.35
CA PHE A 163 -10.05 26.88 21.88
C PHE A 163 -10.25 28.23 21.19
N ALA A 164 -11.21 29.04 21.65
CA ALA A 164 -11.46 30.37 21.12
C ALA A 164 -10.23 31.30 21.28
N ILE A 165 -9.61 31.34 22.47
CA ILE A 165 -8.41 32.13 22.73
C ILE A 165 -7.25 31.66 21.86
N THR A 166 -7.01 30.34 21.79
CA THR A 166 -5.92 29.77 20.97
C THR A 166 -6.13 30.10 19.49
N ALA A 167 -7.36 29.94 18.98
CA ALA A 167 -7.70 30.30 17.61
C ALA A 167 -7.52 31.81 17.35
N ALA A 168 -7.90 32.67 18.30
CA ALA A 168 -7.70 34.12 18.20
C ALA A 168 -6.21 34.50 18.18
N VAL A 169 -5.38 33.89 19.03
CA VAL A 169 -3.93 34.08 19.04
C VAL A 169 -3.31 33.64 17.70
N LEU A 170 -3.68 32.45 17.20
CA LEU A 170 -3.19 31.96 15.92
C LEU A 170 -3.67 32.81 14.74
N ALA A 171 -4.90 33.31 14.78
CA ALA A 171 -5.43 34.24 13.78
C ALA A 171 -4.71 35.59 13.82
N ALA A 172 -4.41 36.12 15.01
CA ALA A 172 -3.63 37.35 15.18
C ALA A 172 -2.18 37.17 14.69
N LEU A 173 -1.51 36.07 15.05
CA LEU A 173 -0.18 35.73 14.53
C LEU A 173 -0.21 35.62 13.01
N THR A 174 -1.23 34.97 12.45
CA THR A 174 -1.43 34.89 11.01
C THR A 174 -1.60 36.29 10.42
N ALA A 175 -2.47 37.14 10.98
CA ALA A 175 -2.69 38.51 10.51
C ALA A 175 -1.41 39.38 10.54
N VAL A 176 -0.57 39.22 11.58
CA VAL A 176 0.74 39.90 11.69
C VAL A 176 1.71 39.43 10.61
N VAL A 177 1.75 38.12 10.33
CA VAL A 177 2.56 37.57 9.23
C VAL A 177 2.08 38.12 7.87
N ILE A 178 0.77 38.30 7.73
CA ILE A 178 0.14 38.81 6.49
C ILE A 178 0.43 40.30 6.27
N SER A 179 0.36 41.12 7.32
CA SER A 179 0.60 42.56 7.23
C SER A 179 2.08 42.93 7.03
N GLY A 180 2.98 41.96 7.22
CA GLY A 180 4.42 42.15 7.11
C GLY A 180 5.01 42.08 5.69
N ARG A 181 6.21 42.62 5.52
CA ARG A 181 7.08 42.50 4.33
C ARG A 181 7.83 41.15 4.21
N GLY A 182 7.56 40.16 5.07
CA GLY A 182 8.02 38.76 4.91
C GLY A 182 9.31 38.36 5.65
N THR A 183 9.64 39.01 6.77
CA THR A 183 10.82 38.69 7.60
C THR A 183 10.52 38.64 9.11
N TYR A 184 9.25 38.66 9.54
CA TYR A 184 8.90 38.91 10.95
C TYR A 184 9.00 37.65 11.82
N LEU A 185 8.56 36.49 11.33
CA LEU A 185 8.69 35.23 12.06
C LEU A 185 10.16 34.85 12.22
N GLN A 186 10.96 35.06 11.16
CA GLN A 186 12.41 34.86 11.21
C GLN A 186 13.08 35.83 12.19
N ALA A 187 12.79 37.14 12.10
CA ALA A 187 13.36 38.14 13.01
C ALA A 187 12.92 37.97 14.48
N GLY A 188 11.69 37.49 14.70
CA GLY A 188 11.17 37.16 16.03
C GLY A 188 11.88 35.95 16.65
N LEU A 189 12.09 34.91 15.85
CA LEU A 189 12.89 33.75 16.26
C LEU A 189 14.35 34.17 16.57
N GLU A 190 14.93 35.07 15.76
CA GLU A 190 16.27 35.64 15.97
C GLU A 190 16.38 36.55 17.21
N ARG A 191 15.29 37.19 17.64
CA ARG A 191 15.23 37.92 18.93
C ARG A 191 15.11 36.96 20.09
N PHE A 192 14.27 35.94 19.99
CA PHE A 192 14.12 34.92 21.02
C PHE A 192 15.42 34.13 21.24
N ASP A 193 16.11 33.74 20.17
CA ASP A 193 17.40 33.02 20.25
C ASP A 193 18.49 33.87 20.92
N ARG A 194 18.47 35.20 20.71
CA ARG A 194 19.35 36.16 21.41
C ARG A 194 19.04 36.29 22.91
N ILE A 195 17.78 36.18 23.30
CA ILE A 195 17.33 36.31 24.70
C ILE A 195 17.51 34.99 25.46
N ALA A 196 17.22 33.85 24.80
CA ALA A 196 17.24 32.52 25.39
C ALA A 196 18.62 31.82 25.30
N GLY A 197 19.59 32.39 24.58
CA GLY A 197 20.95 31.85 24.47
C GLY A 197 21.06 30.48 23.79
N THR A 198 20.07 30.11 22.98
CA THR A 198 20.01 28.81 22.29
C THR A 198 20.72 28.84 20.93
N SER A 199 21.02 27.67 20.35
CA SER A 199 21.66 27.53 19.03
C SER A 199 20.65 27.24 17.90
N LEU A 200 19.44 27.82 17.96
CA LEU A 200 18.40 27.60 16.95
C LEU A 200 18.72 28.33 15.63
N ARG A 201 19.69 29.25 15.66
CA ARG A 201 20.29 30.03 14.55
C ARG A 201 20.57 29.25 13.26
N ALA A 202 20.89 27.96 13.31
CA ALA A 202 21.22 27.12 12.14
C ALA A 202 20.26 25.92 11.93
N GLY A 203 19.18 25.84 12.71
CA GLY A 203 18.33 24.66 12.80
C GLY A 203 17.36 24.45 11.63
N ARG A 204 16.95 23.19 11.44
CA ARG A 204 15.87 22.77 10.51
C ARG A 204 14.55 23.54 10.75
N VAL A 205 14.32 24.03 11.97
CA VAL A 205 13.12 24.77 12.40
C VAL A 205 13.03 26.16 11.78
N SER A 206 14.10 26.96 11.77
CA SER A 206 14.10 28.29 11.16
C SER A 206 13.80 28.22 9.65
N ARG A 207 14.42 27.25 8.95
CA ARG A 207 14.13 26.98 7.53
C ARG A 207 12.68 26.57 7.27
N PHE A 208 12.09 25.78 8.17
CA PHE A 208 10.68 25.39 8.10
C PHE A 208 9.75 26.59 8.27
N VAL A 209 10.01 27.42 9.29
CA VAL A 209 9.23 28.64 9.57
C VAL A 209 9.28 29.60 8.37
N ALA A 210 10.48 29.84 7.81
CA ALA A 210 10.65 30.67 6.61
C ALA A 210 10.00 30.07 5.35
N ALA A 211 9.90 28.75 5.24
CA ALA A 211 9.17 28.10 4.15
C ALA A 211 7.65 28.28 4.29
N VAL A 212 7.13 28.16 5.52
CA VAL A 212 5.71 28.39 5.84
C VAL A 212 5.34 29.86 5.58
N GLU A 213 6.14 30.82 6.06
CA GLU A 213 5.92 32.26 5.84
C GLU A 213 5.85 32.60 4.34
N ARG A 214 6.82 32.10 3.55
CA ARG A 214 6.82 32.30 2.09
C ARG A 214 5.58 31.73 1.40
N GLN A 215 5.18 30.50 1.73
CA GLN A 215 3.99 29.88 1.15
C GLN A 215 2.69 30.60 1.56
N MET A 216 2.60 31.10 2.78
CA MET A 216 1.44 31.90 3.24
C MET A 216 1.33 33.22 2.48
N LEU A 217 2.46 33.92 2.28
CA LEU A 217 2.49 35.16 1.50
C LEU A 217 2.16 34.93 0.02
N GLU A 218 2.65 33.84 -0.57
CA GLU A 218 2.33 33.44 -1.94
C GLU A 218 0.83 33.13 -2.11
N LEU A 219 0.21 32.46 -1.14
CA LEU A 219 -1.23 32.17 -1.12
C LEU A 219 -2.07 33.46 -1.19
N LEU A 220 -1.68 34.48 -0.42
CA LEU A 220 -2.47 35.70 -0.25
C LEU A 220 -2.21 36.74 -1.34
N ARG A 221 -0.95 36.92 -1.75
CA ARG A 221 -0.55 37.91 -2.77
C ARG A 221 -0.67 37.38 -4.20
N GLY A 222 -0.71 36.06 -4.39
CA GLY A 222 -0.65 35.47 -5.72
C GLY A 222 -1.96 35.56 -6.52
N ASN A 223 -3.11 35.23 -5.93
CA ASN A 223 -4.41 35.32 -6.63
C ASN A 223 -5.62 35.32 -5.65
N PRO A 224 -6.44 36.37 -5.59
CA PRO A 224 -7.57 36.47 -4.65
C PRO A 224 -8.66 35.43 -4.93
N VAL A 225 -8.86 35.02 -6.18
CA VAL A 225 -9.84 33.99 -6.56
C VAL A 225 -9.41 32.63 -6.00
N ARG A 226 -8.11 32.31 -6.05
CA ARG A 226 -7.58 31.06 -5.48
C ARG A 226 -7.78 31.04 -3.97
N LEU A 227 -7.52 32.14 -3.28
CA LEU A 227 -7.79 32.27 -1.85
C LEU A 227 -9.28 32.06 -1.54
N ALA A 228 -10.18 32.74 -2.27
CA ALA A 228 -11.62 32.59 -2.10
C ALA A 228 -12.06 31.13 -2.26
N VAL A 229 -11.60 30.44 -3.32
CA VAL A 229 -11.90 29.02 -3.53
C VAL A 229 -11.41 28.14 -2.38
N LEU A 230 -10.20 28.35 -1.88
CA LEU A 230 -9.64 27.57 -0.77
C LEU A 230 -10.44 27.78 0.53
N LEU A 231 -10.84 29.02 0.82
CA LEU A 231 -11.67 29.36 1.98
C LEU A 231 -13.08 28.77 1.84
N THR A 232 -13.75 28.99 0.72
CA THR A 232 -15.10 28.45 0.45
C THR A 232 -15.10 26.92 0.53
N ALA A 233 -14.12 26.25 -0.07
CA ALA A 233 -13.99 24.80 0.00
C ALA A 233 -13.76 24.31 1.45
N THR A 234 -13.01 25.07 2.26
CA THR A 234 -12.77 24.74 3.66
C THR A 234 -14.04 24.89 4.50
N CYS A 235 -14.79 25.98 4.32
CA CYS A 235 -16.09 26.19 4.96
C CYS A 235 -17.10 25.11 4.57
N ALA A 236 -17.22 24.81 3.27
CA ALA A 236 -18.11 23.77 2.75
C ALA A 236 -17.75 22.38 3.32
N ALA A 237 -16.45 22.04 3.35
CA ALA A 237 -15.98 20.80 3.93
C ALA A 237 -16.34 20.69 5.41
N TYR A 238 -16.12 21.75 6.19
CA TYR A 238 -16.42 21.78 7.62
C TYR A 238 -17.93 21.71 7.90
N ALA A 239 -18.73 22.44 7.15
CA ALA A 239 -20.18 22.37 7.23
C ALA A 239 -20.71 20.96 6.95
N CYS A 240 -20.17 20.28 5.94
CA CYS A 240 -20.52 18.88 5.65
C CYS A 240 -20.12 17.94 6.78
N MET A 241 -18.97 18.16 7.44
CA MET A 241 -18.56 17.36 8.61
C MET A 241 -19.49 17.57 9.81
N ALA A 242 -19.92 18.81 10.06
CA ALA A 242 -20.89 19.12 11.11
C ALA A 242 -22.29 18.54 10.79
N LEU A 243 -22.74 18.61 9.53
CA LEU A 243 -23.98 17.99 9.07
C LEU A 243 -23.95 16.47 9.18
N GLU A 244 -22.81 15.85 8.86
CA GLU A 244 -22.58 14.42 9.06
C GLU A 244 -22.79 14.05 10.54
N ALA A 245 -22.17 14.77 11.47
CA ALA A 245 -22.34 14.55 12.90
C ALA A 245 -23.80 14.76 13.36
N TRP A 246 -24.46 15.82 12.85
CA TRP A 246 -25.86 16.12 13.16
C TRP A 246 -26.80 14.99 12.74
N VAL A 247 -26.67 14.49 11.50
CA VAL A 247 -27.48 13.38 10.98
C VAL A 247 -27.28 12.11 11.79
N ILE A 248 -26.03 11.75 12.09
CA ILE A 248 -25.71 10.55 12.85
C ILE A 248 -26.35 10.61 14.25
N LEU A 249 -26.23 11.74 14.94
CA LEU A 249 -26.74 11.90 16.30
C LEU A 249 -28.27 11.94 16.32
N ARG A 250 -28.91 12.65 15.38
CA ARG A 250 -30.37 12.67 15.24
C ARG A 250 -30.95 11.28 14.97
N ALA A 251 -30.29 10.49 14.12
CA ALA A 251 -30.73 9.12 13.83
C ALA A 251 -30.63 8.18 15.03
N THR A 252 -29.78 8.51 16.02
CA THR A 252 -29.65 7.73 17.26
C THR A 252 -30.63 8.15 18.34
N GLY A 253 -31.53 9.09 18.05
CA GLY A 253 -32.50 9.64 18.99
C GLY A 253 -31.92 10.67 19.96
N ALA A 254 -30.69 11.13 19.74
CA ALA A 254 -30.07 12.15 20.58
C ALA A 254 -30.66 13.54 20.25
N PRO A 255 -31.21 14.27 21.25
CA PRO A 255 -31.71 15.62 21.03
C PRO A 255 -30.53 16.58 20.86
N ILE A 256 -30.16 16.87 19.60
CA ILE A 256 -29.06 17.78 19.29
C ILE A 256 -29.49 18.92 18.36
N THR A 257 -29.09 20.13 18.72
CA THR A 257 -29.27 21.34 17.90
C THR A 257 -28.17 21.43 16.82
N PRO A 258 -28.37 22.18 15.73
CA PRO A 258 -27.33 22.42 14.74
C PRO A 258 -26.05 23.04 15.36
N ASN A 259 -26.20 23.95 16.32
CA ASN A 259 -25.08 24.53 17.06
C ASN A 259 -24.35 23.46 17.91
N GLY A 260 -25.11 22.54 18.51
CA GLY A 260 -24.56 21.38 19.20
C GLY A 260 -23.71 20.49 18.29
N ALA A 261 -24.17 20.20 17.08
CA ALA A 261 -23.41 19.41 16.12
C ALA A 261 -22.13 20.13 15.64
N LEU A 262 -22.20 21.46 15.46
CA LEU A 262 -21.03 22.29 15.17
C LEU A 262 -20.01 22.25 16.31
N ALA A 263 -20.46 22.31 17.57
CA ALA A 263 -19.60 22.19 18.75
C ALA A 263 -18.94 20.80 18.83
N VAL A 264 -19.71 19.74 18.56
CA VAL A 264 -19.20 18.35 18.48
C VAL A 264 -18.10 18.22 17.43
N GLU A 265 -18.29 18.77 16.23
CA GLU A 265 -17.29 18.73 15.18
C GLU A 265 -16.07 19.59 15.53
N THR A 266 -16.27 20.76 16.14
CA THR A 266 -15.20 21.65 16.61
C THR A 266 -14.29 20.96 17.61
N PHE A 267 -14.87 20.32 18.62
CA PHE A 267 -14.09 19.52 19.56
C PHE A 267 -13.40 18.35 18.85
N SER A 268 -14.11 17.61 18.01
CA SER A 268 -13.57 16.45 17.27
C SER A 268 -12.37 16.84 16.40
N ARG A 269 -12.40 18.05 15.83
CA ARG A 269 -11.33 18.59 14.99
C ARG A 269 -10.06 18.85 15.79
N VAL A 270 -10.18 19.53 16.93
CA VAL A 270 -9.04 19.81 17.82
C VAL A 270 -8.49 18.50 18.41
N ALA A 271 -9.36 17.62 18.87
CA ALA A 271 -8.97 16.30 19.38
C ALA A 271 -8.25 15.45 18.32
N SER A 272 -8.68 15.52 17.05
CA SER A 272 -8.02 14.81 15.94
C SER A 272 -6.59 15.32 15.67
N PHE A 273 -6.30 16.60 15.91
CA PHE A 273 -4.93 17.12 15.81
C PHE A 273 -4.07 16.61 16.97
N ALA A 274 -4.60 16.63 18.19
CA ALA A 274 -3.91 16.12 19.37
C ALA A 274 -3.64 14.61 19.33
N SER A 275 -4.41 13.84 18.55
CA SER A 275 -4.28 12.38 18.42
C SER A 275 -3.66 11.92 17.11
N ALA A 276 -3.13 12.82 16.27
CA ALA A 276 -2.63 12.50 14.93
C ALA A 276 -1.47 11.46 14.90
N PHE A 277 -0.75 11.30 16.01
CA PHE A 277 0.33 10.33 16.16
C PHE A 277 -0.16 8.91 16.49
N ILE A 278 -1.45 8.72 16.79
CA ILE A 278 -2.03 7.42 17.12
C ILE A 278 -2.41 6.69 15.82
N PRO A 279 -1.81 5.52 15.52
CA PRO A 279 -2.14 4.75 14.31
C PRO A 279 -3.62 4.40 14.25
N ALA A 280 -4.24 4.61 13.09
CA ALA A 280 -5.68 4.45 12.84
C ALA A 280 -6.62 5.15 13.86
N ASN A 281 -6.08 6.07 14.67
CA ASN A 281 -6.76 6.75 15.77
C ASN A 281 -7.53 5.83 16.72
N LEU A 282 -7.00 4.62 16.97
CA LEU A 282 -7.63 3.60 17.81
C LEU A 282 -7.81 4.10 19.25
N GLY A 283 -9.04 4.03 19.77
CA GLY A 283 -9.39 4.50 21.12
C GLY A 283 -9.56 6.01 21.21
N ALA A 284 -8.76 6.79 20.48
CA ALA A 284 -8.84 8.24 20.47
C ALA A 284 -10.07 8.78 19.71
N LEU A 285 -10.47 8.14 18.61
CA LEU A 285 -11.71 8.52 17.90
C LEU A 285 -12.94 8.28 18.76
N GLU A 286 -12.98 7.14 19.44
CA GLU A 286 -14.03 6.75 20.38
C GLU A 286 -14.08 7.74 21.55
N ALA A 287 -12.96 7.94 22.26
CA ALA A 287 -12.88 8.89 23.37
C ALA A 287 -13.28 10.31 22.95
N SER A 288 -12.79 10.79 21.81
CA SER A 288 -13.12 12.14 21.32
C SER A 288 -14.59 12.32 20.98
N SER A 289 -15.24 11.29 20.42
CA SER A 289 -16.65 11.35 20.02
C SER A 289 -17.57 11.26 21.24
N LEU A 290 -17.22 10.42 22.22
CA LEU A 290 -17.93 10.39 23.50
C LEU A 290 -17.80 11.72 24.24
N ALA A 291 -16.59 12.26 24.35
CA ALA A 291 -16.33 13.52 25.04
C ALA A 291 -17.04 14.70 24.36
N ALA A 292 -16.98 14.79 23.02
CA ALA A 292 -17.66 15.83 22.24
C ALA A 292 -19.17 15.84 22.48
N VAL A 293 -19.79 14.66 22.48
CA VAL A 293 -21.24 14.51 22.61
C VAL A 293 -21.68 14.76 24.06
N ALA A 294 -20.87 14.34 25.04
CA ALA A 294 -21.07 14.66 26.44
C ALA A 294 -21.01 16.18 26.69
N ALA A 295 -20.12 16.90 26.00
CA ALA A 295 -19.98 18.35 26.12
C ALA A 295 -21.26 19.12 25.79
N VAL A 296 -22.09 18.57 24.90
CA VAL A 296 -23.34 19.19 24.40
C VAL A 296 -24.57 18.64 25.14
N GLY A 297 -24.39 17.77 26.14
CA GLY A 297 -25.49 17.19 26.92
C GLY A 297 -26.29 16.10 26.19
N ALA A 298 -25.80 15.61 25.05
CA ALA A 298 -26.49 14.60 24.23
C ALA A 298 -26.12 13.16 24.67
N ILE A 299 -26.39 12.83 25.93
CA ILE A 299 -25.99 11.56 26.57
C ILE A 299 -26.46 10.35 25.75
N GLY A 300 -25.54 9.40 25.50
CA GLY A 300 -25.81 8.16 24.77
C GLY A 300 -25.51 8.18 23.26
N GLY A 301 -25.36 9.35 22.63
CA GLY A 301 -25.05 9.45 21.19
C GLY A 301 -23.57 9.23 20.81
N GLY A 302 -22.66 9.33 21.79
CA GLY A 302 -21.21 9.37 21.56
C GLY A 302 -20.63 8.09 20.95
N ALA A 303 -21.06 6.93 21.45
CA ALA A 303 -20.64 5.62 20.92
C ALA A 303 -21.15 5.40 19.49
N ALA A 304 -22.37 5.84 19.19
CA ALA A 304 -22.94 5.74 17.85
C ALA A 304 -22.22 6.63 16.85
N LEU A 305 -21.87 7.86 17.25
CA LEU A 305 -21.07 8.77 16.43
C LEU A 305 -19.68 8.20 16.12
N ALA A 306 -19.02 7.64 17.14
CA ALA A 306 -17.72 6.98 16.96
C ALA A 306 -17.82 5.82 15.95
N LEU A 307 -18.80 4.94 16.13
CA LEU A 307 -19.02 3.78 15.28
C LEU A 307 -19.33 4.17 13.82
N ALA A 308 -20.21 5.16 13.63
CA ALA A 308 -20.56 5.65 12.30
C ALA A 308 -19.34 6.26 11.57
N ARG A 309 -18.55 7.09 12.25
CA ARG A 309 -17.31 7.66 11.71
C ARG A 309 -16.27 6.57 11.39
N ARG A 310 -16.25 5.47 12.16
CA ARG A 310 -15.40 4.30 11.91
C ARG A 310 -15.81 3.57 10.64
N LEU A 311 -17.09 3.21 10.53
CA LEU A 311 -17.64 2.54 9.34
C LEU A 311 -17.41 3.37 8.07
N ARG A 312 -17.66 4.67 8.15
CA ARG A 312 -17.39 5.63 7.07
C ARG A 312 -15.90 5.70 6.72
N GLY A 313 -15.02 5.79 7.71
CA GLY A 313 -13.57 5.80 7.50
C GLY A 313 -13.08 4.54 6.78
N LEU A 314 -13.57 3.38 7.21
CA LEU A 314 -13.29 2.09 6.56
C LEU A 314 -13.83 2.02 5.13
N PHE A 315 -15.02 2.55 4.87
CA PHE A 315 -15.59 2.64 3.52
C PHE A 315 -14.68 3.41 2.56
N TRP A 316 -14.26 4.62 2.94
CA TRP A 316 -13.37 5.44 2.10
C TRP A 316 -11.97 4.88 1.99
N ALA A 317 -11.48 4.22 3.06
CA ALA A 317 -10.23 3.49 3.01
C ALA A 317 -10.30 2.36 1.96
N GLY A 318 -11.34 1.53 1.99
CA GLY A 318 -11.57 0.47 1.00
C GLY A 318 -11.71 1.01 -0.42
N LEU A 319 -12.48 2.09 -0.61
CA LEU A 319 -12.69 2.70 -1.93
C LEU A 319 -11.40 3.35 -2.47
N GLY A 320 -10.63 4.05 -1.63
CA GLY A 320 -9.36 4.66 -2.01
C GLY A 320 -8.29 3.64 -2.39
N LEU A 321 -8.27 2.48 -1.70
CA LEU A 321 -7.43 1.34 -2.07
C LEU A 321 -7.87 0.69 -3.40
N ALA A 322 -9.17 0.53 -3.61
CA ALA A 322 -9.71 -0.05 -4.84
C ALA A 322 -9.44 0.81 -6.09
N ILE A 323 -9.45 2.14 -5.92
CA ILE A 323 -9.26 3.12 -6.99
C ILE A 323 -7.78 3.56 -7.12
N TYR A 324 -6.88 2.94 -6.34
CA TYR A 324 -5.47 3.35 -6.28
C TYR A 324 -4.84 3.46 -7.67
N PRO A 325 -4.20 4.60 -8.01
CA PRO A 325 -3.59 4.80 -9.32
C PRO A 325 -2.54 3.73 -9.62
N ARG A 326 -2.67 3.05 -10.76
CA ARG A 326 -1.67 2.10 -11.24
C ARG A 326 -0.51 2.90 -11.84
N HIS A 327 0.59 3.04 -11.11
CA HIS A 327 1.82 3.58 -11.68
C HIS A 327 2.63 2.48 -12.35
N SER A 328 2.80 2.62 -13.67
CA SER A 328 3.95 2.10 -14.40
C SER A 328 5.05 3.15 -14.27
N ARG A 329 5.73 3.20 -13.12
CA ARG A 329 6.99 3.92 -13.00
C ARG A 329 8.03 2.94 -12.50
N SER A 330 9.12 2.85 -13.27
CA SER A 330 10.38 2.24 -12.90
C SER A 330 10.78 2.78 -11.52
N ALA A 331 10.45 2.04 -10.47
CA ALA A 331 10.96 2.29 -9.15
C ALA A 331 12.31 1.57 -9.10
N GLY A 332 13.37 2.35 -9.27
CA GLY A 332 14.64 1.99 -8.65
C GLY A 332 14.37 1.75 -7.16
N HIS A 333 14.78 0.56 -6.72
CA HIS A 333 14.92 0.04 -5.36
C HIS A 333 13.77 -0.76 -4.71
N ALA A 334 14.19 -1.98 -4.33
CA ALA A 334 13.71 -2.85 -3.26
C ALA A 334 12.45 -3.70 -3.53
N SER A 335 12.57 -4.64 -4.48
CA SER A 335 11.82 -5.91 -4.44
C SER A 335 12.76 -7.07 -4.75
N ILE A 336 13.06 -7.88 -3.73
CA ILE A 336 13.53 -9.28 -3.79
C ILE A 336 14.66 -9.53 -4.80
N GLU A 337 15.91 -9.35 -4.34
CA GLU A 337 17.09 -9.98 -4.94
C GLU A 337 17.01 -11.50 -4.67
N ASP A 338 16.43 -12.26 -5.60
CA ASP A 338 16.87 -13.63 -5.82
C ASP A 338 18.26 -13.52 -6.47
N THR A 339 19.32 -13.72 -5.68
CA THR A 339 20.71 -14.00 -6.09
C THR A 339 21.19 -13.37 -7.40
N ALA A 340 21.03 -12.06 -7.58
CA ALA A 340 21.74 -11.34 -8.62
C ALA A 340 23.17 -11.01 -8.10
N PRO A 341 24.23 -11.21 -8.91
CA PRO A 341 25.56 -10.73 -8.56
C PRO A 341 25.55 -9.21 -8.34
N PRO A 342 26.51 -8.66 -7.56
CA PRO A 342 26.50 -7.27 -7.12
C PRO A 342 26.33 -6.32 -8.31
N ALA A 343 25.47 -5.32 -8.12
CA ALA A 343 25.20 -4.27 -9.08
C ALA A 343 26.52 -3.66 -9.60
N VAL A 344 26.86 -3.97 -10.85
CA VAL A 344 27.91 -3.29 -11.60
C VAL A 344 27.40 -1.88 -11.92
N GLY A 345 28.26 -0.91 -11.67
CA GLY A 345 27.95 0.52 -11.67
C GLY A 345 27.51 1.12 -13.02
N ASP A 346 27.09 2.38 -12.89
CA ASP A 346 26.84 3.40 -13.90
C ASP A 346 25.72 3.18 -14.92
N GLY A 347 24.62 3.92 -14.72
CA GLY A 347 24.18 4.98 -15.63
C GLY A 347 23.88 4.70 -17.11
N GLN A 348 24.07 3.49 -17.64
CA GLN A 348 23.85 3.21 -19.06
C GLN A 348 22.43 2.71 -19.31
N SER A 349 21.62 3.60 -19.88
CA SER A 349 20.37 3.29 -20.56
C SER A 349 20.62 2.23 -21.63
N SER A 350 20.09 1.02 -21.46
CA SER A 350 20.24 -0.04 -22.45
C SER A 350 19.07 -0.04 -23.42
N THR A 351 19.37 -0.05 -24.72
CA THR A 351 18.35 -0.10 -25.78
C THR A 351 17.94 -1.55 -26.07
N LEU A 352 16.63 -1.78 -26.17
CA LEU A 352 16.07 -3.07 -26.60
C LEU A 352 15.48 -2.94 -28.01
N LEU A 353 15.76 -3.92 -28.85
CA LEU A 353 15.26 -4.09 -30.20
C LEU A 353 14.27 -5.26 -30.22
N TYR A 354 13.03 -5.00 -30.63
CA TYR A 354 12.00 -6.02 -30.68
C TYR A 354 11.47 -6.23 -32.10
N PHE A 355 11.51 -7.47 -32.56
CA PHE A 355 11.05 -7.91 -33.87
C PHE A 355 9.81 -8.82 -33.70
N PRO A 356 8.58 -8.27 -33.71
CA PRO A 356 7.35 -9.00 -33.40
C PRO A 356 6.92 -10.02 -34.46
N GLY A 357 7.44 -9.96 -35.68
CA GLY A 357 7.04 -10.82 -36.79
C GLY A 357 8.23 -11.47 -37.47
N ALA A 358 8.04 -12.70 -37.95
CA ALA A 358 8.98 -13.44 -38.79
C ALA A 358 8.20 -14.47 -39.63
N ALA A 359 8.66 -14.76 -40.85
CA ALA A 359 7.94 -15.63 -41.79
C ALA A 359 7.78 -17.08 -41.29
N ASP A 360 8.71 -17.52 -40.44
CA ASP A 360 8.77 -18.84 -39.82
C ASP A 360 7.96 -18.96 -38.51
N VAL A 361 7.33 -17.86 -38.04
CA VAL A 361 6.50 -17.84 -36.82
C VAL A 361 5.04 -17.63 -37.20
N LEU A 362 4.23 -18.67 -37.03
CA LEU A 362 2.80 -18.68 -37.38
C LEU A 362 1.92 -18.00 -36.32
N VAL A 363 2.48 -17.69 -35.14
CA VAL A 363 1.74 -17.10 -34.03
C VAL A 363 1.86 -15.57 -34.07
N PRO A 364 0.73 -14.82 -34.17
CA PRO A 364 0.79 -13.36 -34.20
C PRO A 364 1.21 -12.78 -32.83
N PRO A 365 1.82 -11.59 -32.80
CA PRO A 365 2.24 -10.93 -31.56
C PRO A 365 1.07 -10.58 -30.61
N SER A 366 -0.17 -10.58 -31.11
CA SER A 366 -1.39 -10.41 -30.32
C SER A 366 -1.92 -11.69 -29.68
N ALA A 367 -1.37 -12.86 -30.02
CA ALA A 367 -1.74 -14.12 -29.39
C ALA A 367 -1.54 -14.04 -27.88
N ILE A 368 -2.46 -14.64 -27.13
CA ILE A 368 -2.49 -14.57 -25.68
C ILE A 368 -1.73 -15.76 -25.09
N LEU A 369 -0.68 -15.47 -24.33
CA LEU A 369 0.03 -16.45 -23.52
C LEU A 369 -0.24 -16.13 -22.05
N ALA A 370 -0.77 -17.08 -21.28
CA ALA A 370 -1.10 -16.88 -19.87
C ALA A 370 -1.79 -15.52 -19.60
N GLY A 371 -2.81 -15.19 -20.41
CA GLY A 371 -3.65 -13.99 -20.29
C GLY A 371 -3.04 -12.61 -20.63
N LEU A 372 -1.81 -12.55 -21.18
CA LEU A 372 -1.26 -11.35 -21.80
C LEU A 372 -0.85 -11.62 -23.26
N PRO A 373 -0.95 -10.63 -24.18
CA PRO A 373 -0.39 -10.76 -25.52
C PRO A 373 1.12 -11.02 -25.49
N LEU A 374 1.64 -11.75 -26.47
CA LEU A 374 3.08 -12.01 -26.61
C LEU A 374 3.90 -10.71 -26.62
N CYS A 375 3.47 -9.70 -27.38
CA CYS A 375 4.17 -8.41 -27.39
C CYS A 375 4.23 -7.73 -26.02
N GLU A 376 3.19 -7.83 -25.20
CA GLU A 376 3.20 -7.28 -23.83
C GLU A 376 4.09 -8.11 -22.89
N ARG A 377 4.23 -9.41 -23.16
CA ARG A 377 5.14 -10.30 -22.43
C ARG A 377 6.62 -10.12 -22.79
N VAL A 378 6.94 -9.35 -23.84
CA VAL A 378 8.30 -8.90 -24.13
C VAL A 378 8.51 -7.48 -23.57
N LEU A 379 7.59 -6.56 -23.90
CA LEU A 379 7.76 -5.14 -23.61
C LEU A 379 7.70 -4.82 -22.10
N ARG A 380 6.79 -5.45 -21.34
CA ARG A 380 6.66 -5.17 -19.89
C ARG A 380 7.89 -5.66 -19.10
N PRO A 381 8.41 -6.89 -19.32
CA PRO A 381 9.68 -7.31 -18.72
C PRO A 381 10.85 -6.41 -19.06
N ALA A 382 10.96 -5.99 -20.32
CA ALA A 382 12.04 -5.12 -20.77
C ALA A 382 12.05 -3.77 -20.04
N LEU A 383 10.90 -3.09 -19.97
CA LEU A 383 10.78 -1.84 -19.20
C LEU A 383 11.14 -2.05 -17.73
N ARG A 384 10.73 -3.18 -17.14
CA ARG A 384 11.06 -3.53 -15.76
C ARG A 384 12.55 -3.84 -15.54
N ALA A 385 13.20 -4.46 -16.51
CA ALA A 385 14.65 -4.71 -16.50
C ALA A 385 15.48 -3.43 -16.73
N GLY A 386 14.83 -2.29 -16.99
CA GLY A 386 15.45 -0.98 -17.13
C GLY A 386 15.82 -0.61 -18.57
N TYR A 387 15.25 -1.28 -19.57
CA TYR A 387 15.45 -0.91 -20.98
C TYR A 387 14.66 0.35 -21.33
N SER A 388 15.36 1.35 -21.85
CA SER A 388 14.79 2.60 -22.37
C SER A 388 15.86 3.31 -23.20
N PRO A 389 15.67 3.54 -24.52
CA PRO A 389 14.46 3.28 -25.30
C PRO A 389 14.28 1.80 -25.71
N ILE A 390 13.03 1.44 -26.06
CA ILE A 390 12.71 0.18 -26.74
C ILE A 390 12.26 0.50 -28.17
N VAL A 391 12.94 -0.07 -29.17
CA VAL A 391 12.64 0.13 -30.59
C VAL A 391 11.99 -1.13 -31.15
N VAL A 392 10.79 -0.98 -31.69
CA VAL A 392 10.00 -2.08 -32.27
C VAL A 392 10.04 -1.97 -33.80
N TRP A 393 10.60 -2.98 -34.47
CA TRP A 393 10.62 -3.08 -35.93
C TRP A 393 9.32 -3.67 -36.46
N ALA A 394 8.48 -2.87 -37.11
CA ALA A 394 7.18 -3.33 -37.60
C ALA A 394 6.85 -2.72 -38.97
N PRO A 395 7.46 -3.20 -40.06
CA PRO A 395 7.20 -2.70 -41.41
C PRO A 395 5.78 -3.03 -41.91
N ASP A 396 5.28 -4.22 -41.57
CA ASP A 396 3.97 -4.72 -42.04
C ASP A 396 2.78 -4.32 -41.15
N CYS A 397 2.99 -3.48 -40.14
CA CYS A 397 1.90 -3.03 -39.27
C CYS A 397 1.05 -1.93 -39.94
N GLY A 398 0.33 -2.31 -40.99
CA GLY A 398 -0.61 -1.45 -41.70
C GLY A 398 -1.61 -0.76 -40.76
N CYS A 399 -1.98 0.47 -41.10
CA CYS A 399 -2.67 1.43 -40.24
C CYS A 399 -4.02 0.98 -39.64
N GLY A 400 -4.59 -0.17 -40.05
CA GLY A 400 -5.88 -0.71 -39.60
C GLY A 400 -5.87 -1.97 -38.71
N GLY A 401 -4.77 -2.73 -38.64
CA GLY A 401 -4.73 -4.06 -37.97
C GLY A 401 -4.84 -4.02 -36.44
N LYS A 402 -5.38 -5.10 -35.83
CA LYS A 402 -5.51 -5.25 -34.36
C LYS A 402 -4.16 -5.09 -33.63
N ASP A 403 -3.09 -5.60 -34.23
CA ASP A 403 -1.74 -5.63 -33.64
C ASP A 403 -1.08 -4.24 -33.66
N GLY A 404 -1.17 -3.54 -34.80
CA GLY A 404 -0.68 -2.17 -34.95
C GLY A 404 -1.45 -1.15 -34.09
N LYS A 405 -2.75 -1.34 -33.87
CA LYS A 405 -3.52 -0.51 -32.91
C LYS A 405 -3.06 -0.74 -31.47
N ARG A 406 -2.78 -1.98 -31.07
CA ARG A 406 -2.33 -2.31 -29.72
C ARG A 406 -0.92 -1.80 -29.42
N LEU A 407 0.03 -1.99 -30.35
CA LEU A 407 1.40 -1.47 -30.23
C LEU A 407 1.41 0.05 -30.10
N ARG A 408 0.60 0.77 -30.89
CA ARG A 408 0.42 2.24 -30.76
C ARG A 408 -0.14 2.64 -29.40
N ARG A 409 -1.14 1.90 -28.89
CA ARG A 409 -1.70 2.15 -27.56
C ARG A 409 -0.66 1.95 -26.46
N LEU A 410 0.17 0.91 -26.55
CA LEU A 410 1.26 0.65 -25.60
C LEU A 410 2.33 1.74 -25.68
N ALA A 411 2.74 2.13 -26.88
CA ALA A 411 3.70 3.21 -27.08
C ALA A 411 3.19 4.54 -26.48
N ALA A 412 1.93 4.90 -26.74
CA ALA A 412 1.30 6.09 -26.17
C ALA A 412 1.17 6.04 -24.64
N GLN A 413 0.97 4.86 -24.06
CA GLN A 413 0.91 4.65 -22.62
C GLN A 413 2.29 4.66 -21.94
N SER A 414 3.36 4.43 -22.71
CA SER A 414 4.73 4.29 -22.20
C SER A 414 5.51 5.60 -22.16
N GLY A 415 4.85 6.77 -22.31
CA GLY A 415 5.49 8.07 -22.06
C GLY A 415 6.71 8.40 -22.91
N GLY A 416 6.86 7.80 -24.10
CA GLY A 416 8.01 7.99 -25.00
C GLY A 416 9.11 6.93 -24.89
N HIS A 417 8.99 5.94 -24.01
CA HIS A 417 9.99 4.87 -23.87
C HIS A 417 9.96 3.81 -24.99
N ILE A 418 8.89 3.75 -25.78
CA ILE A 418 8.73 2.77 -26.88
C ILE A 418 8.55 3.52 -28.19
N THR A 419 9.46 3.25 -29.14
CA THR A 419 9.43 3.79 -30.50
C THR A 419 9.10 2.67 -31.47
N VAL A 420 8.15 2.90 -32.38
CA VAL A 420 7.79 1.93 -33.43
C VAL A 420 8.35 2.41 -34.75
N ALA A 421 9.35 1.70 -35.28
CA ALA A 421 9.96 1.97 -36.58
C ALA A 421 9.25 1.15 -37.66
N ARG A 422 8.86 1.81 -38.76
CA ARG A 422 8.13 1.21 -39.88
C ARG A 422 8.98 1.05 -41.14
N ASP A 423 10.05 1.81 -41.22
CA ASP A 423 10.98 1.82 -42.32
C ASP A 423 12.40 1.93 -41.77
N GLU A 424 13.38 1.61 -42.62
CA GLU A 424 14.79 1.64 -42.25
C GLU A 424 15.27 3.04 -41.84
N PRO A 425 14.82 4.16 -42.46
CA PRO A 425 15.14 5.50 -41.99
C PRO A 425 14.68 5.78 -40.54
N ALA A 426 13.43 5.42 -40.18
CA ALA A 426 12.95 5.61 -38.81
C ALA A 426 13.69 4.70 -37.81
N TRP A 427 14.09 3.50 -38.24
CA TRP A 427 14.92 2.60 -37.44
C TRP A 427 16.29 3.21 -37.13
N ARG A 428 16.99 3.70 -38.16
CA ARG A 428 18.29 4.36 -38.01
C ARG A 428 18.18 5.63 -37.17
N ALA A 429 17.13 6.44 -37.36
CA ALA A 429 16.88 7.62 -36.54
C ALA A 429 16.66 7.30 -35.06
N ALA A 430 15.99 6.17 -34.75
CA ALA A 430 15.78 5.72 -33.38
C ALA A 430 17.07 5.23 -32.69
N LEU A 431 18.07 4.78 -33.45
CA LEU A 431 19.36 4.29 -32.94
C LEU A 431 20.49 5.32 -33.03
N ALA A 432 20.31 6.40 -33.79
CA ALA A 432 21.28 7.48 -33.94
C ALA A 432 21.81 8.10 -32.62
N PRO A 433 21.04 8.16 -31.51
CA PRO A 433 21.56 8.66 -30.24
C PRO A 433 22.61 7.76 -29.57
N LEU A 434 22.76 6.52 -30.00
CA LEU A 434 23.68 5.55 -29.38
C LEU A 434 25.11 5.78 -29.86
N GLY A 435 26.05 5.87 -28.92
CA GLY A 435 27.46 6.07 -29.24
C GLY A 435 28.15 4.83 -29.84
N PRO A 436 29.28 5.02 -30.55
CA PRO A 436 30.12 3.92 -30.99
C PRO A 436 30.67 3.16 -29.76
N GLY A 437 30.42 1.83 -29.71
CA GLY A 437 30.77 0.97 -28.58
C GLY A 437 29.63 0.69 -27.58
N GLU A 438 28.46 1.33 -27.75
CA GLU A 438 27.26 0.92 -27.01
C GLU A 438 26.71 -0.40 -27.53
N THR A 439 26.03 -1.14 -26.66
CA THR A 439 25.51 -2.48 -26.97
C THR A 439 24.01 -2.55 -26.76
N VAL A 440 23.33 -3.09 -27.76
CA VAL A 440 21.86 -3.22 -27.79
C VAL A 440 21.46 -4.68 -27.61
N THR A 441 20.29 -4.90 -27.02
CA THR A 441 19.71 -6.25 -26.89
C THR A 441 18.65 -6.43 -27.96
N ALA A 442 18.58 -7.59 -28.61
CA ALA A 442 17.56 -7.91 -29.60
C ALA A 442 16.76 -9.16 -29.20
N ILE A 443 15.45 -9.10 -29.42
CA ILE A 443 14.51 -10.20 -29.20
C ILE A 443 13.67 -10.39 -30.46
N GLY A 444 13.65 -11.62 -30.96
CA GLY A 444 12.91 -12.02 -32.14
C GLY A 444 11.48 -12.49 -31.86
N ALA A 445 10.72 -12.68 -32.93
CA ALA A 445 9.36 -13.21 -32.88
C ALA A 445 9.33 -14.56 -32.16
N GLY A 446 8.28 -14.79 -31.36
CA GLY A 446 8.10 -16.04 -30.63
C GLY A 446 9.03 -16.24 -29.41
N THR A 447 9.98 -15.34 -29.16
CA THR A 447 10.92 -15.46 -28.03
C THR A 447 10.40 -14.70 -26.81
N ILE A 448 10.15 -15.39 -25.70
CA ILE A 448 9.70 -14.78 -24.44
C ILE A 448 10.69 -15.15 -23.33
N VAL A 449 11.18 -14.15 -22.60
CA VAL A 449 12.16 -14.33 -21.52
C VAL A 449 11.75 -13.65 -20.22
N SER A 450 12.32 -14.07 -19.10
CA SER A 450 12.14 -13.42 -17.80
C SER A 450 12.82 -12.05 -17.72
N THR A 451 12.37 -11.26 -16.74
CA THR A 451 13.01 -9.98 -16.36
C THR A 451 14.45 -10.17 -15.87
N ALA A 452 14.76 -11.30 -15.23
CA ALA A 452 16.09 -11.58 -14.69
C ALA A 452 17.10 -11.82 -15.81
N LEU A 453 16.73 -12.63 -16.82
CA LEU A 453 17.55 -12.83 -18.02
C LEU A 453 17.83 -11.50 -18.73
N LEU A 454 16.81 -10.64 -18.86
CA LEU A 454 16.98 -9.30 -19.46
C LEU A 454 17.88 -8.39 -18.62
N ALA A 455 17.84 -8.48 -17.29
CA ALA A 455 18.75 -7.72 -16.44
C ALA A 455 20.21 -8.20 -16.61
N GLU A 456 20.44 -9.51 -16.69
CA GLU A 456 21.77 -10.08 -16.97
C GLU A 456 22.27 -9.73 -18.37
N ALA A 457 21.37 -9.73 -19.37
CA ALA A 457 21.69 -9.33 -20.73
C ALA A 457 22.32 -7.92 -20.79
N ARG A 458 21.89 -6.98 -19.94
CA ARG A 458 22.45 -5.62 -19.88
C ARG A 458 23.91 -5.59 -19.43
N ALA A 459 24.33 -6.52 -18.59
CA ALA A 459 25.70 -6.62 -18.12
C ALA A 459 26.66 -7.19 -19.19
N LEU A 460 26.11 -7.84 -20.22
CA LEU A 460 26.90 -8.44 -21.29
C LEU A 460 27.21 -7.42 -22.39
N ARG A 461 28.49 -7.37 -22.76
CA ARG A 461 28.97 -6.66 -23.95
C ARG A 461 29.16 -7.64 -25.11
N ALA A 462 28.96 -7.14 -26.32
CA ALA A 462 29.24 -7.80 -27.58
C ALA A 462 30.29 -6.97 -28.35
N ALA A 463 31.26 -7.62 -28.97
CA ALA A 463 32.24 -6.94 -29.81
C ALA A 463 31.62 -6.51 -31.16
N ASP A 464 32.26 -5.58 -31.85
CA ASP A 464 31.88 -5.22 -33.22
C ASP A 464 32.00 -6.46 -34.12
N GLY A 465 30.97 -6.71 -34.94
CA GLY A 465 30.89 -7.91 -35.78
C GLY A 465 30.19 -9.09 -35.10
N GLU A 466 30.08 -9.11 -33.77
CA GLU A 466 29.65 -10.29 -32.99
C GLU A 466 28.16 -10.22 -32.59
N ALA A 467 27.43 -11.32 -32.83
CA ALA A 467 26.08 -11.54 -32.30
C ALA A 467 26.13 -12.52 -31.13
N ARG A 468 26.23 -12.00 -29.90
CA ARG A 468 26.41 -12.81 -28.68
C ARG A 468 25.06 -13.19 -28.08
N ASP A 469 24.81 -14.49 -27.88
CA ASP A 469 23.60 -14.95 -27.17
C ASP A 469 23.74 -14.81 -25.65
N VAL A 470 22.61 -14.57 -24.98
CA VAL A 470 22.52 -14.50 -23.53
C VAL A 470 22.08 -15.87 -23.02
N ALA A 471 22.92 -16.50 -22.20
CA ALA A 471 22.59 -17.79 -21.61
C ALA A 471 21.34 -17.71 -20.72
N ALA A 472 20.43 -18.67 -20.86
CA ALA A 472 19.33 -18.85 -19.92
C ALA A 472 19.80 -19.56 -18.63
N GLY A 473 21.03 -20.08 -18.59
CA GLY A 473 21.64 -20.64 -17.38
C GLY A 473 22.89 -21.45 -17.75
N PRO A 474 23.62 -22.01 -16.77
CA PRO A 474 24.86 -22.75 -17.03
C PRO A 474 24.68 -23.94 -17.99
N ALA A 475 23.51 -24.59 -17.97
CA ALA A 475 23.16 -25.71 -18.84
C ALA A 475 22.46 -25.28 -20.15
N TRP A 476 22.15 -23.99 -20.30
CA TRP A 476 21.40 -23.43 -21.44
C TRP A 476 22.13 -22.18 -21.97
N PRO A 477 23.19 -22.37 -22.77
CA PRO A 477 24.07 -21.29 -23.22
C PRO A 477 23.40 -20.33 -24.21
N GLU A 478 22.32 -20.74 -24.88
CA GLU A 478 21.55 -19.91 -25.82
C GLU A 478 20.09 -19.80 -25.35
N SER A 479 19.59 -18.57 -25.21
CA SER A 479 18.18 -18.25 -24.92
C SER A 479 17.42 -17.73 -26.14
N GLY A 480 18.13 -17.34 -27.20
CA GLY A 480 17.58 -16.62 -28.36
C GLY A 480 17.48 -15.11 -28.15
N VAL A 481 17.97 -14.59 -27.03
CA VAL A 481 18.18 -13.15 -26.79
C VAL A 481 19.60 -12.81 -27.17
N LEU A 482 19.77 -11.84 -28.06
CA LEU A 482 21.07 -11.48 -28.61
C LEU A 482 21.54 -10.11 -28.14
N ARG A 483 22.86 -9.96 -27.99
CA ARG A 483 23.56 -8.70 -27.77
C ARG A 483 24.38 -8.36 -29.01
N PHE A 484 24.26 -7.11 -29.44
CA PHE A 484 24.94 -6.55 -30.62
C PHE A 484 25.66 -5.26 -30.25
N ALA A 485 26.73 -4.93 -30.96
CA ALA A 485 27.19 -3.55 -31.03
C ALA A 485 26.13 -2.68 -31.72
N ALA A 486 25.97 -1.43 -31.27
CA ALA A 486 24.97 -0.51 -31.81
C ALA A 486 25.15 -0.27 -33.33
N ALA A 487 26.40 -0.26 -33.80
CA ALA A 487 26.75 -0.13 -35.22
C ALA A 487 26.20 -1.29 -36.07
N ASP A 488 26.31 -2.52 -35.56
CA ASP A 488 25.83 -3.72 -36.26
C ASP A 488 24.30 -3.78 -36.33
N ALA A 489 23.63 -3.17 -35.35
CA ALA A 489 22.17 -3.13 -35.28
C ALA A 489 21.53 -2.06 -36.16
N LEU A 490 22.30 -1.18 -36.81
CA LEU A 490 21.77 -0.19 -37.76
C LEU A 490 21.08 -0.83 -38.96
N SER A 491 21.49 -2.04 -39.34
CA SER A 491 20.81 -2.84 -40.38
C SER A 491 19.81 -3.81 -39.74
N PRO A 492 18.48 -3.58 -39.85
CA PRO A 492 17.48 -4.47 -39.26
C PRO A 492 17.54 -5.88 -39.86
N ASN A 493 17.92 -6.01 -41.13
CA ASN A 493 18.04 -7.30 -41.82
C ASN A 493 19.13 -8.19 -41.22
N ARG A 494 20.27 -7.61 -40.81
CA ARG A 494 21.34 -8.35 -40.14
C ARG A 494 20.89 -8.90 -38.78
N VAL A 495 20.15 -8.10 -38.02
CA VAL A 495 19.61 -8.55 -36.72
C VAL A 495 18.58 -9.65 -36.93
N LEU A 496 17.70 -9.51 -37.92
CA LEU A 496 16.72 -10.52 -38.30
C LEU A 496 17.37 -11.85 -38.72
N SER A 497 18.43 -11.81 -39.54
CA SER A 497 19.13 -13.02 -39.98
C SER A 497 19.76 -13.77 -38.82
N GLU A 498 20.42 -13.07 -37.90
CA GLU A 498 21.02 -13.69 -36.71
C GLU A 498 19.93 -14.29 -35.79
N LEU A 499 18.85 -13.56 -35.55
CA LEU A 499 17.72 -14.07 -34.76
C LEU A 499 17.10 -15.33 -35.40
N ALA A 500 16.99 -15.38 -36.73
CA ALA A 500 16.51 -16.54 -37.45
C ALA A 500 17.46 -17.75 -37.31
N VAL A 501 18.78 -17.53 -37.40
CA VAL A 501 19.79 -18.59 -37.20
C VAL A 501 19.67 -19.22 -35.82
N ARG A 502 19.57 -18.42 -34.74
CA ARG A 502 19.43 -18.96 -33.37
C ARG A 502 18.10 -19.67 -33.17
N ARG A 503 17.02 -19.18 -33.79
CA ARG A 503 15.73 -19.86 -33.73
C ARG A 503 15.75 -21.21 -34.44
N ALA A 504 16.38 -21.28 -35.62
CA ALA A 504 16.48 -22.49 -36.42
C ALA A 504 17.32 -23.61 -35.77
N ARG A 505 18.34 -23.25 -34.97
CA ARG A 505 19.13 -24.24 -34.19
C ARG A 505 18.29 -25.06 -33.23
N ALA A 506 17.14 -24.53 -32.82
CA ALA A 506 16.16 -25.22 -32.00
C ALA A 506 16.68 -25.82 -30.69
N LEU A 507 17.76 -25.29 -30.09
CA LEU A 507 18.35 -25.82 -28.86
C LEU A 507 17.32 -25.92 -27.72
N PRO A 508 17.46 -26.92 -26.82
CA PRO A 508 16.55 -27.10 -25.69
C PRO A 508 16.64 -25.90 -24.75
N LEU A 509 15.50 -25.50 -24.18
CA LEU A 509 15.39 -24.40 -23.22
C LEU A 509 15.04 -24.93 -21.82
N PRO A 510 15.21 -24.13 -20.75
CA PRO A 510 14.88 -24.55 -19.40
C PRO A 510 13.41 -24.94 -19.27
N SER A 511 13.15 -26.12 -18.69
CA SER A 511 11.77 -26.50 -18.34
C SER A 511 11.27 -25.66 -17.18
N GLY A 512 9.95 -25.62 -16.98
CA GLY A 512 9.40 -24.84 -15.86
C GLY A 512 9.85 -25.37 -14.49
N LYS A 513 10.23 -26.64 -14.39
CA LYS A 513 10.84 -27.19 -13.17
C LYS A 513 12.25 -26.64 -12.96
N ASP A 514 13.03 -26.51 -14.03
CA ASP A 514 14.41 -26.01 -13.95
C ASP A 514 14.46 -24.56 -13.48
N VAL A 515 13.52 -23.75 -13.97
CA VAL A 515 13.35 -22.37 -13.53
C VAL A 515 12.88 -22.31 -12.07
N SER A 516 11.93 -23.17 -11.68
CA SER A 516 11.45 -23.28 -10.30
C SER A 516 12.55 -23.69 -9.31
N ASP A 517 13.47 -24.54 -9.77
CA ASP A 517 14.62 -25.03 -9.02
C ASP A 517 15.78 -24.03 -8.99
N GLY A 518 15.68 -22.90 -9.72
CA GLY A 518 16.73 -21.89 -9.83
C GLY A 518 17.94 -22.31 -10.68
N ARG A 519 17.80 -23.33 -11.53
CA ARG A 519 18.88 -23.82 -12.41
C ARG A 519 19.09 -22.94 -13.64
N GLY A 520 18.10 -22.12 -13.98
CA GLY A 520 18.16 -21.19 -15.10
C GLY A 520 16.97 -20.22 -15.09
N HIS A 521 17.05 -19.21 -15.93
CA HIS A 521 16.04 -18.20 -16.17
C HIS A 521 14.99 -18.69 -17.16
N LEU A 522 13.76 -18.18 -17.04
CA LEU A 522 12.70 -18.52 -18.00
C LEU A 522 13.06 -17.99 -19.40
N ALA A 523 13.08 -18.90 -20.38
CA ALA A 523 13.16 -18.62 -21.80
C ALA A 523 12.23 -19.57 -22.56
N LEU A 524 11.43 -19.03 -23.49
CA LEU A 524 10.42 -19.75 -24.25
C LEU A 524 10.57 -19.42 -25.74
N ARG A 525 10.33 -20.42 -26.58
CA ARG A 525 10.29 -20.30 -28.03
C ARG A 525 8.92 -20.76 -28.52
N ILE A 526 8.23 -19.89 -29.27
CA ILE A 526 6.85 -20.08 -29.72
C ILE A 526 6.81 -19.82 -31.23
N GLY A 527 6.78 -20.87 -32.03
CA GLY A 527 6.64 -20.81 -33.49
C GLY A 527 5.23 -21.16 -33.96
N THR A 528 4.60 -22.15 -33.33
CA THR A 528 3.28 -22.68 -33.71
C THR A 528 2.22 -22.45 -32.63
N PRO A 529 0.93 -22.53 -32.97
CA PRO A 529 -0.14 -22.47 -31.96
C PRO A 529 -0.06 -23.58 -30.91
N ALA A 530 0.54 -24.74 -31.21
CA ALA A 530 0.74 -25.82 -30.24
C ALA A 530 1.72 -25.42 -29.13
N ASP A 531 2.77 -24.67 -29.48
CA ASP A 531 3.80 -24.20 -28.55
C ASP A 531 3.23 -23.24 -27.49
N LEU A 532 2.09 -22.57 -27.75
CA LEU A 532 1.44 -21.70 -26.77
C LEU A 532 0.97 -22.49 -25.54
N ALA A 533 0.43 -23.70 -25.74
CA ALA A 533 -0.04 -24.54 -24.64
C ALA A 533 1.13 -25.04 -23.79
N GLU A 534 2.24 -25.43 -24.44
CA GLU A 534 3.46 -25.85 -23.75
C GLU A 534 4.11 -24.68 -23.00
N ALA A 535 4.21 -23.51 -23.63
CA ALA A 535 4.74 -22.29 -23.03
C ALA A 535 3.92 -21.86 -21.80
N GLU A 536 2.59 -21.96 -21.84
CA GLU A 536 1.71 -21.66 -20.70
C GLU A 536 1.96 -22.64 -19.53
N GLN A 537 2.17 -23.93 -19.83
CA GLN A 537 2.53 -24.92 -18.81
C GLN A 537 3.92 -24.65 -18.19
N THR A 538 4.89 -24.24 -19.00
CA THR A 538 6.25 -23.90 -18.54
C THR A 538 6.23 -22.67 -17.62
N ILE A 539 5.49 -21.62 -17.98
CA ILE A 539 5.27 -20.44 -17.12
C ILE A 539 4.62 -20.87 -15.79
N ARG A 540 3.57 -21.69 -15.85
CA ARG A 540 2.90 -22.20 -14.65
C ARG A 540 3.86 -22.98 -13.74
N ARG A 541 4.66 -23.87 -14.31
CA ARG A 541 5.61 -24.70 -13.57
C ARG A 541 6.75 -23.86 -12.96
N SER A 542 7.21 -22.83 -13.67
CA SER A 542 8.23 -21.90 -13.15
C SER A 542 7.79 -21.09 -11.93
N SER A 543 6.48 -20.98 -11.70
CA SER A 543 5.92 -20.20 -10.59
C SER A 543 5.89 -20.97 -9.26
N TYR A 544 6.17 -22.28 -9.24
CA TYR A 544 6.35 -23.03 -7.99
C TYR A 544 7.70 -22.67 -7.37
N LYS A 545 7.79 -22.53 -6.04
CA LYS A 545 9.09 -22.42 -5.33
C LYS A 545 9.32 -23.71 -4.55
N ASN A 546 10.46 -24.38 -4.75
CA ASN A 546 10.77 -25.62 -4.02
C ASN A 546 10.95 -25.44 -2.51
N THR A 547 11.22 -24.20 -2.07
CA THR A 547 11.38 -23.81 -0.67
C THR A 547 10.06 -23.70 0.10
N ASP A 548 8.92 -23.73 -0.59
CA ASP A 548 7.58 -23.64 0.01
C ASP A 548 7.29 -24.84 0.93
N ALA A 549 6.72 -24.55 2.11
CA ALA A 549 6.24 -25.58 3.03
C ALA A 549 5.17 -26.48 2.37
N LYS A 550 5.01 -27.74 2.85
CA LYS A 550 4.10 -28.74 2.26
C LYS A 550 2.68 -28.19 1.98
N VAL A 551 2.12 -27.42 2.92
CA VAL A 551 0.79 -26.81 2.79
C VAL A 551 0.76 -25.66 1.79
N ALA A 552 1.79 -24.81 1.74
CA ALA A 552 1.89 -23.76 0.72
C ALA A 552 1.97 -24.35 -0.69
N ARG A 553 2.69 -25.47 -0.87
CA ARG A 553 2.72 -26.21 -2.13
C ARG A 553 1.35 -26.78 -2.51
N PHE A 554 0.60 -27.29 -1.54
CA PHE A 554 -0.76 -27.77 -1.76
C PHE A 554 -1.71 -26.63 -2.16
N ASN A 555 -1.69 -25.51 -1.42
CA ASN A 555 -2.45 -24.31 -1.77
C ASN A 555 -2.12 -23.84 -3.20
N ARG A 556 -0.84 -23.83 -3.60
CA ARG A 556 -0.43 -23.48 -4.97
C ARG A 556 -0.93 -24.43 -6.05
N ARG A 557 -1.19 -25.70 -5.74
CA ARG A 557 -1.81 -26.63 -6.70
C ARG A 557 -3.26 -26.24 -6.99
N LEU A 558 -3.95 -25.68 -6.00
CA LEU A 558 -5.32 -25.21 -6.10
C LEU A 558 -5.42 -23.76 -6.63
N SER A 559 -4.53 -22.85 -6.21
CA SER A 559 -4.57 -21.43 -6.60
C SER A 559 -4.17 -21.21 -8.06
N LEU A 560 -3.10 -21.84 -8.55
CA LEU A 560 -2.55 -21.54 -9.87
C LEU A 560 -3.51 -21.75 -11.06
N PRO A 561 -4.30 -22.84 -11.14
CA PRO A 561 -5.36 -22.95 -12.14
C PRO A 561 -6.34 -21.77 -12.11
N ILE A 562 -6.72 -21.34 -10.90
CA ILE A 562 -7.66 -20.25 -10.67
C ILE A 562 -7.03 -18.93 -11.09
N SER A 563 -5.77 -18.69 -10.71
CA SER A 563 -4.98 -17.55 -11.17
C SER A 563 -4.96 -17.46 -12.69
N ILE A 564 -4.66 -18.55 -13.40
CA ILE A 564 -4.62 -18.58 -14.87
C ILE A 564 -5.99 -18.23 -15.47
N ALA A 565 -7.07 -18.79 -14.93
CA ALA A 565 -8.42 -18.43 -15.36
C ALA A 565 -8.73 -16.95 -15.11
N LEU A 566 -8.37 -16.43 -13.93
CA LEU A 566 -8.59 -15.04 -13.54
C LEU A 566 -7.74 -14.05 -14.33
N ILE A 567 -6.55 -14.43 -14.81
CA ILE A 567 -5.72 -13.52 -15.62
C ILE A 567 -6.42 -13.15 -16.93
N ARG A 568 -7.25 -14.05 -17.48
CA ARG A 568 -8.05 -13.78 -18.69
C ARG A 568 -9.16 -12.74 -18.47
N THR A 569 -9.47 -12.41 -17.21
CA THR A 569 -10.45 -11.38 -16.84
C THR A 569 -9.79 -10.01 -16.64
N PRO A 570 -10.55 -8.90 -16.72
CA PRO A 570 -10.04 -7.56 -16.41
C PRO A 570 -9.77 -7.33 -14.91
N LEU A 571 -10.04 -8.33 -14.06
CA LEU A 571 -9.78 -8.27 -12.62
C LEU A 571 -8.28 -8.05 -12.35
N THR A 572 -7.99 -7.12 -11.44
CA THR A 572 -6.62 -6.84 -11.01
C THR A 572 -6.27 -7.44 -9.67
N ALA A 573 -4.97 -7.64 -9.42
CA ALA A 573 -4.45 -8.17 -8.17
C ALA A 573 -5.07 -7.46 -6.94
N ASN A 574 -5.00 -6.12 -6.88
CA ASN A 574 -5.57 -5.36 -5.76
C ASN A 574 -7.09 -5.54 -5.58
N GLN A 575 -7.84 -5.74 -6.67
CA GLN A 575 -9.29 -5.99 -6.58
C GLN A 575 -9.55 -7.37 -5.98
N LEU A 576 -8.77 -8.37 -6.39
CA LEU A 576 -8.83 -9.71 -5.82
C LEU A 576 -8.46 -9.67 -4.33
N SER A 577 -7.37 -8.99 -3.94
CA SER A 577 -6.98 -8.84 -2.53
C SER A 577 -8.11 -8.26 -1.68
N VAL A 578 -8.79 -7.20 -2.15
CA VAL A 578 -9.93 -6.59 -1.45
C VAL A 578 -11.12 -7.55 -1.33
N ILE A 579 -11.44 -8.30 -2.40
CA ILE A 579 -12.50 -9.31 -2.38
C ILE A 579 -12.19 -10.40 -1.34
N LEU A 580 -10.94 -10.86 -1.27
CA LEU A 580 -10.52 -11.90 -0.32
C LEU A 580 -10.56 -11.41 1.13
N VAL A 581 -10.17 -10.16 1.39
CA VAL A 581 -10.35 -9.52 2.69
C VAL A 581 -11.84 -9.44 3.07
N ALA A 582 -12.71 -9.03 2.13
CA ALA A 582 -14.15 -8.99 2.36
C ALA A 582 -14.73 -10.39 2.65
N LEU A 583 -14.25 -11.42 1.94
CA LEU A 583 -14.65 -12.81 2.16
C LEU A 583 -14.22 -13.32 3.54
N GLY A 584 -13.02 -12.92 3.99
CA GLY A 584 -12.54 -13.17 5.36
C GLY A 584 -13.46 -12.56 6.43
N PHE A 585 -13.88 -11.30 6.25
CA PHE A 585 -14.84 -10.67 7.16
C PHE A 585 -16.22 -11.33 7.13
N TYR A 586 -16.67 -11.76 5.96
CA TYR A 586 -17.95 -12.46 5.83
C TYR A 586 -17.93 -13.83 6.54
N SER A 587 -16.82 -14.57 6.40
CA SER A 587 -16.58 -15.81 7.14
C SER A 587 -16.57 -15.57 8.66
N ALA A 588 -15.90 -14.52 9.14
CA ALA A 588 -15.94 -14.11 10.55
C ALA A 588 -17.36 -13.82 11.05
N TRP A 589 -18.16 -13.10 10.25
CA TRP A 589 -19.56 -12.84 10.59
C TRP A 589 -20.39 -14.13 10.69
N LEU A 590 -20.21 -15.07 9.75
CA LEU A 590 -20.88 -16.38 9.76
C LEU A 590 -20.53 -17.18 11.03
N PHE A 591 -19.25 -17.23 11.42
CA PHE A 591 -18.85 -17.84 12.70
C PHE A 591 -19.56 -17.18 13.88
N GLY A 592 -19.68 -15.84 13.84
CA GLY A 592 -20.38 -15.06 14.86
C GLY A 592 -21.83 -15.48 15.05
N THR A 593 -22.53 -15.99 14.04
CA THR A 593 -23.95 -16.37 14.18
C THR A 593 -24.19 -17.53 15.15
N GLY A 594 -23.19 -18.37 15.43
CA GLY A 594 -23.27 -19.52 16.33
C GLY A 594 -23.99 -20.75 15.77
N HIS A 595 -24.53 -20.69 14.54
CA HIS A 595 -25.23 -21.82 13.92
C HIS A 595 -24.26 -22.79 13.24
N TYR A 596 -24.56 -24.10 13.28
CA TYR A 596 -23.71 -25.14 12.68
C TYR A 596 -23.43 -24.90 11.19
N MET A 597 -24.47 -24.79 10.37
CA MET A 597 -24.32 -24.62 8.92
C MET A 597 -23.59 -23.32 8.56
N ALA A 598 -23.85 -22.23 9.29
CA ALA A 598 -23.11 -21.00 9.13
C ALA A 598 -21.63 -21.17 9.48
N GLY A 599 -21.31 -21.96 10.51
CA GLY A 599 -19.93 -22.32 10.87
C GLY A 599 -19.23 -23.17 9.80
N VAL A 600 -19.94 -24.12 9.18
CA VAL A 600 -19.38 -24.94 8.08
C VAL A 600 -19.10 -24.08 6.86
N VAL A 601 -20.06 -23.26 6.43
CA VAL A 601 -19.90 -22.33 5.30
C VAL A 601 -18.82 -21.29 5.61
N GLY A 602 -18.79 -20.74 6.83
CA GLY A 602 -17.74 -19.84 7.29
C GLY A 602 -16.36 -20.48 7.19
N GLY A 603 -16.21 -21.72 7.66
CA GLY A 603 -14.97 -22.49 7.56
C GLY A 603 -14.53 -22.71 6.12
N PHE A 604 -15.45 -23.09 5.25
CA PHE A 604 -15.17 -23.28 3.83
C PHE A 604 -14.74 -21.98 3.15
N LEU A 605 -15.43 -20.86 3.40
CA LEU A 605 -15.10 -19.56 2.83
C LEU A 605 -13.77 -19.01 3.35
N SER A 606 -13.46 -19.21 4.64
CA SER A 606 -12.16 -18.88 5.24
C SER A 606 -11.03 -19.67 4.59
N LEU A 607 -11.25 -20.98 4.38
CA LEU A 607 -10.31 -21.85 3.69
C LEU A 607 -10.12 -21.43 2.23
N ALA A 608 -11.22 -21.19 1.51
CA ALA A 608 -11.20 -20.72 0.13
C ALA A 608 -10.45 -19.39 0.02
N ALA A 609 -10.71 -18.43 0.93
CA ALA A 609 -10.00 -17.15 0.95
C ALA A 609 -8.50 -17.33 1.13
N SER A 610 -8.06 -18.22 2.03
CA SER A 610 -6.63 -18.52 2.26
C SER A 610 -5.95 -19.21 1.07
N VAL A 611 -6.64 -20.12 0.39
CA VAL A 611 -6.13 -20.75 -0.83
C VAL A 611 -6.01 -19.73 -1.96
N LEU A 612 -7.01 -18.86 -2.10
CA LEU A 612 -7.06 -17.83 -3.15
C LEU A 612 -6.15 -16.62 -2.86
N ASP A 613 -5.70 -16.42 -1.63
CA ASP A 613 -4.73 -15.37 -1.25
C ASP A 613 -3.42 -15.52 -2.01
N GLY A 614 -3.04 -16.74 -2.44
CA GLY A 614 -1.89 -16.91 -3.34
C GLY A 614 -2.11 -16.35 -4.75
N CYS A 615 -3.37 -16.23 -5.18
CA CYS A 615 -3.73 -15.83 -6.53
C CYS A 615 -3.44 -14.36 -6.82
N ASP A 616 -3.57 -13.46 -5.84
CA ASP A 616 -3.37 -12.03 -6.09
C ASP A 616 -1.89 -11.70 -6.40
N GLY A 617 -0.95 -12.30 -5.67
CA GLY A 617 0.48 -12.22 -5.90
C GLY A 617 0.91 -12.94 -7.18
N GLU A 618 0.30 -14.09 -7.49
CA GLU A 618 0.51 -14.78 -8.76
C GLU A 618 0.03 -13.94 -9.96
N ILE A 619 -1.17 -13.35 -9.88
CA ILE A 619 -1.71 -12.44 -10.90
C ILE A 619 -0.86 -11.17 -11.00
N ALA A 620 -0.40 -10.62 -9.88
CA ALA A 620 0.46 -9.45 -9.85
C ALA A 620 1.78 -9.72 -10.58
N ARG A 621 2.43 -10.86 -10.31
CA ARG A 621 3.64 -11.31 -11.02
C ARG A 621 3.38 -11.53 -12.51
N LEU A 622 2.33 -12.28 -12.84
CA LEU A 622 2.04 -12.70 -14.21
C LEU A 622 1.53 -11.56 -15.10
N LYS A 623 0.86 -10.54 -14.54
CA LYS A 623 0.43 -9.32 -15.24
C LYS A 623 1.41 -8.14 -15.13
N TYR A 624 2.51 -8.29 -14.40
CA TYR A 624 3.43 -7.19 -14.05
C TYR A 624 2.69 -6.02 -13.36
N GLN A 625 1.82 -6.33 -12.41
CA GLN A 625 0.98 -5.41 -11.62
C GLN A 625 1.37 -5.38 -10.14
N GLU A 626 2.57 -5.85 -9.78
CA GLU A 626 3.09 -5.75 -8.41
C GLU A 626 3.14 -4.28 -7.99
N SER A 627 2.69 -4.00 -6.77
CA SER A 627 2.68 -2.65 -6.22
C SER A 627 2.94 -2.69 -4.72
N ALA A 628 3.59 -1.64 -4.21
CA ALA A 628 3.81 -1.47 -2.77
C ALA A 628 2.49 -1.49 -1.99
N LEU A 629 1.42 -0.97 -2.59
CA LEU A 629 0.09 -1.05 -2.01
C LEU A 629 -0.48 -2.46 -2.01
N GLY A 630 -0.30 -3.25 -3.08
CA GLY A 630 -0.75 -4.65 -3.09
C GLY A 630 -0.12 -5.44 -1.93
N CYS A 631 1.19 -5.33 -1.76
CA CYS A 631 1.91 -5.94 -0.63
C CYS A 631 1.43 -5.42 0.74
N TRP A 632 1.10 -4.13 0.83
CA TRP A 632 0.54 -3.57 2.05
C TRP A 632 -0.89 -4.07 2.34
N ILE A 633 -1.76 -4.16 1.33
CA ILE A 633 -3.12 -4.70 1.47
C ILE A 633 -3.07 -6.16 1.90
N GLU A 634 -2.17 -6.95 1.31
CA GLU A 634 -1.91 -8.33 1.72
C GLU A 634 -1.56 -8.38 3.21
N THR A 635 -0.57 -7.57 3.64
CA THR A 635 -0.14 -7.50 5.05
C THR A 635 -1.26 -7.04 6.00
N PHE A 636 -2.05 -6.04 5.61
CA PHE A 636 -3.17 -5.57 6.42
C PHE A 636 -4.29 -6.60 6.48
N GLY A 637 -4.61 -7.21 5.33
CA GLY A 637 -5.60 -8.25 5.16
C GLY A 637 -5.28 -9.48 6.02
N ASP A 638 -4.01 -9.89 6.05
CA ASP A 638 -3.49 -10.92 6.96
C ASP A 638 -3.91 -10.64 8.40
N TYR A 639 -3.55 -9.48 8.94
CA TYR A 639 -3.79 -9.15 10.34
C TYR A 639 -5.28 -8.94 10.66
N ALA A 640 -5.99 -8.22 9.78
CA ALA A 640 -7.41 -7.96 9.94
C ALA A 640 -8.24 -9.25 9.92
N TYR A 641 -7.83 -10.22 9.10
CA TYR A 641 -8.44 -11.55 9.03
C TYR A 641 -8.37 -12.28 10.37
N TYR A 642 -7.19 -12.36 11.02
CA TYR A 642 -7.07 -13.04 12.32
C TYR A 642 -7.97 -12.40 13.39
N VAL A 643 -7.94 -11.07 13.48
CA VAL A 643 -8.76 -10.33 14.44
C VAL A 643 -10.24 -10.61 14.20
N ALA A 644 -10.70 -10.50 12.96
CA ALA A 644 -12.09 -10.72 12.61
C ALA A 644 -12.55 -12.15 12.92
N VAL A 645 -11.78 -13.15 12.48
CA VAL A 645 -12.13 -14.57 12.66
C VAL A 645 -12.15 -14.94 14.14
N PHE A 646 -11.20 -14.48 14.96
CA PHE A 646 -11.24 -14.76 16.40
C PHE A 646 -12.39 -14.06 17.12
N VAL A 647 -12.72 -12.81 16.75
CA VAL A 647 -13.91 -12.13 17.29
C VAL A 647 -15.18 -12.89 16.90
N GLY A 648 -15.29 -13.30 15.63
CA GLY A 648 -16.41 -14.08 15.11
C GLY A 648 -16.58 -15.42 15.82
N LEU A 649 -15.50 -16.21 15.93
CA LEU A 649 -15.51 -17.50 16.62
C LEU A 649 -15.83 -17.35 18.11
N THR A 650 -15.32 -16.30 18.77
CA THR A 650 -15.63 -16.01 20.18
C THR A 650 -17.10 -15.72 20.38
N ALA A 651 -17.67 -14.80 19.58
CA ALA A 651 -19.09 -14.47 19.64
C ALA A 651 -19.97 -15.69 19.32
N GLY A 652 -19.58 -16.50 18.35
CA GLY A 652 -20.25 -17.75 18.00
C GLY A 652 -20.19 -18.79 19.12
N ALA A 653 -19.04 -18.93 19.78
CA ALA A 653 -18.85 -19.85 20.89
C ALA A 653 -19.73 -19.50 22.08
N VAL A 654 -19.83 -18.21 22.45
CA VAL A 654 -20.73 -17.74 23.50
C VAL A 654 -22.18 -18.05 23.14
N ARG A 655 -22.63 -17.67 21.93
CA ARG A 655 -24.02 -17.90 21.50
C ARG A 655 -24.39 -19.38 21.47
N ARG A 656 -23.45 -20.24 21.10
CA ARG A 656 -23.69 -21.68 20.99
C ARG A 656 -23.66 -22.39 22.34
N THR A 657 -22.75 -22.01 23.23
CA THR A 657 -22.56 -22.69 24.53
C THR A 657 -23.35 -22.05 25.66
N GLY A 658 -23.78 -20.80 25.50
CA GLY A 658 -24.38 -19.99 26.57
C GLY A 658 -23.37 -19.54 27.64
N TRP A 659 -22.10 -19.93 27.54
CA TRP A 659 -21.10 -19.66 28.57
C TRP A 659 -20.31 -18.38 28.26
N GLU A 660 -20.48 -17.37 29.11
CA GLU A 660 -19.81 -16.06 28.97
C GLU A 660 -18.28 -16.13 29.17
N GLY A 661 -17.77 -17.21 29.77
CA GLY A 661 -16.33 -17.43 29.91
C GLY A 661 -15.56 -17.45 28.58
N PHE A 662 -16.24 -17.72 27.47
CA PHE A 662 -15.64 -17.60 26.14
C PHE A 662 -15.24 -16.16 25.78
N TYR A 663 -15.87 -15.13 26.32
CA TYR A 663 -15.40 -13.74 26.11
C TYR A 663 -14.01 -13.52 26.69
N TRP A 664 -13.73 -14.08 27.87
CA TRP A 664 -12.40 -14.02 28.49
C TRP A 664 -11.38 -14.82 27.68
N LEU A 665 -11.72 -16.05 27.27
CA LEU A 665 -10.84 -16.88 26.43
C LEU A 665 -10.55 -16.21 25.08
N GLY A 666 -11.57 -15.64 24.43
CA GLY A 666 -11.42 -14.90 23.19
C GLY A 666 -10.61 -13.62 23.35
N GLY A 667 -10.80 -12.88 24.45
CA GLY A 667 -10.00 -11.72 24.79
C GLY A 667 -8.53 -12.07 24.99
N VAL A 668 -8.24 -13.15 25.71
CA VAL A 668 -6.88 -13.69 25.93
C VAL A 668 -6.24 -14.15 24.61
N ALA A 669 -7.00 -14.81 23.73
CA ALA A 669 -6.54 -15.21 22.40
C ALA A 669 -6.18 -13.99 21.53
N LEU A 670 -7.05 -12.97 21.53
CA LEU A 670 -6.84 -11.76 20.76
C LEU A 670 -5.63 -10.97 21.26
N ALA A 671 -5.51 -10.80 22.57
CA ALA A 671 -4.36 -10.14 23.19
C ALA A 671 -3.05 -10.86 22.84
N GLY A 672 -3.00 -12.19 23.01
CA GLY A 672 -1.83 -12.99 22.66
C GLY A 672 -1.46 -12.89 21.18
N THR A 673 -2.45 -12.82 20.29
CA THR A 673 -2.26 -12.65 18.84
C THR A 673 -1.69 -11.28 18.50
N LEU A 674 -2.23 -10.20 19.10
CA LEU A 674 -1.74 -8.84 18.89
C LEU A 674 -0.32 -8.65 19.43
N ILE A 675 0.01 -9.23 20.59
CA ILE A 675 1.38 -9.23 21.14
C ILE A 675 2.32 -10.00 20.19
N SER A 676 1.90 -11.16 19.70
CA SER A 676 2.66 -11.94 18.72
C SER A 676 2.98 -11.12 17.47
N PHE A 677 1.99 -10.42 16.91
CA PHE A 677 2.20 -9.53 15.75
C PHE A 677 3.15 -8.38 16.07
N ALA A 678 2.97 -7.70 17.20
CA ALA A 678 3.84 -6.60 17.62
C ALA A 678 5.31 -7.05 17.74
N LEU A 679 5.54 -8.21 18.36
CA LEU A 679 6.88 -8.78 18.49
C LEU A 679 7.47 -9.22 17.15
N LEU A 680 6.68 -9.85 16.27
CA LEU A 680 7.15 -10.22 14.93
C LEU A 680 7.51 -9.00 14.08
N ILE A 681 6.71 -7.93 14.16
CA ILE A 681 7.00 -6.65 13.51
C ILE A 681 8.28 -6.03 14.11
N PHE A 682 8.44 -6.07 15.44
CA PHE A 682 9.65 -5.62 16.11
C PHE A 682 10.91 -6.41 15.69
N LEU A 683 10.83 -7.74 15.67
CA LEU A 683 11.90 -8.62 15.21
C LEU A 683 12.25 -8.36 13.73
N ARG A 684 11.23 -8.19 12.87
CA ARG A 684 11.41 -7.87 11.45
C ARG A 684 12.07 -6.50 11.24
N THR A 685 11.75 -5.51 12.07
CA THR A 685 12.39 -4.19 11.96
C THR A 685 13.83 -4.21 12.48
N ARG A 686 14.15 -5.04 13.47
CA ARG A 686 15.50 -5.13 14.08
C ARG A 686 16.48 -6.06 13.36
N ILE A 687 16.06 -7.29 13.04
CA ILE A 687 16.95 -8.30 12.46
C ILE A 687 17.23 -8.03 10.99
N THR A 688 16.23 -7.51 10.27
CA THR A 688 16.22 -7.68 8.81
C THR A 688 16.64 -6.47 7.99
N ALA A 689 16.85 -5.27 8.56
CA ALA A 689 17.31 -4.08 7.81
C ALA A 689 16.64 -3.92 6.42
N GLY A 690 15.35 -4.29 6.30
CA GLY A 690 14.59 -4.28 5.04
C GLY A 690 14.57 -5.57 4.17
N ARG A 691 15.17 -6.70 4.58
CA ARG A 691 15.22 -7.97 3.80
C ARG A 691 14.32 -9.09 4.38
N PRO A 692 13.07 -9.28 3.92
CA PRO A 692 12.11 -10.22 4.52
C PRO A 692 12.50 -11.71 4.51
N ASP A 693 13.28 -12.16 3.53
CA ASP A 693 13.59 -13.59 3.31
C ASP A 693 14.56 -14.15 4.37
N LYS A 694 15.36 -13.29 4.99
CA LYS A 694 16.32 -13.67 6.03
C LYS A 694 15.64 -14.08 7.33
N LEU A 695 14.46 -13.56 7.67
CA LEU A 695 13.79 -13.90 8.95
C LEU A 695 13.38 -15.38 8.99
N HIS A 696 12.77 -15.88 7.91
CA HIS A 696 12.38 -17.29 7.83
C HIS A 696 13.57 -18.22 7.66
N ALA A 697 14.63 -17.82 6.96
CA ALA A 697 15.86 -18.59 6.82
C ALA A 697 16.63 -18.67 8.16
N ILE A 698 16.87 -17.53 8.82
CA ILE A 698 17.56 -17.44 10.12
C ILE A 698 16.74 -18.11 11.23
N ALA A 699 15.42 -17.93 11.25
CA ALA A 699 14.56 -18.65 12.18
C ALA A 699 14.60 -20.16 11.89
N ARG A 700 14.52 -20.61 10.64
CA ARG A 700 14.57 -22.04 10.29
C ARG A 700 15.93 -22.67 10.62
N GLU A 701 17.04 -21.96 10.42
CA GLU A 701 18.39 -22.42 10.79
C GLU A 701 18.59 -22.45 12.32
N ARG A 702 18.27 -21.35 13.02
CA ARG A 702 18.46 -21.27 14.48
C ARG A 702 17.48 -22.13 15.28
N PHE A 703 16.25 -22.36 14.80
CA PHE A 703 15.33 -23.32 15.44
C PHE A 703 15.70 -24.78 15.17
N LYS A 704 16.39 -25.10 14.06
CA LYS A 704 16.92 -26.45 13.81
C LYS A 704 18.16 -26.75 14.65
N ALA A 705 18.91 -25.74 15.08
CA ALA A 705 20.15 -25.87 15.81
C ALA A 705 19.99 -26.36 17.27
N GLU A 706 18.81 -26.25 17.89
CA GLU A 706 18.54 -26.76 19.24
C GLU A 706 17.29 -27.66 19.31
N PRO A 707 17.43 -28.99 19.32
CA PRO A 707 16.31 -29.93 19.30
C PRO A 707 15.79 -30.24 20.71
N THR A 708 15.44 -29.22 21.51
CA THR A 708 14.68 -29.45 22.76
C THR A 708 13.24 -29.88 22.47
N ALA A 709 12.62 -30.68 23.34
CA ALA A 709 11.21 -31.07 23.18
C ALA A 709 10.27 -29.86 23.08
N TRP A 710 10.58 -28.79 23.83
CA TRP A 710 9.91 -27.50 23.77
C TRP A 710 10.00 -26.82 22.40
N SER A 711 11.16 -26.86 21.72
CA SER A 711 11.32 -26.25 20.40
C SER A 711 10.49 -26.96 19.32
N LYS A 712 10.34 -28.30 19.43
CA LYS A 712 9.45 -29.09 18.55
C LYS A 712 7.97 -28.75 18.75
N ILE A 713 7.53 -28.56 20.00
CA ILE A 713 6.14 -28.17 20.32
C ILE A 713 5.84 -26.77 19.75
N ILE A 714 6.73 -25.81 20.00
CA ILE A 714 6.61 -24.44 19.48
C ILE A 714 6.54 -24.44 17.95
N TRP A 715 7.37 -25.24 17.27
CA TRP A 715 7.36 -25.31 15.81
C TRP A 715 6.05 -25.88 15.25
N LYS A 716 5.50 -26.92 15.89
CA LYS A 716 4.18 -27.48 15.53
C LYS A 716 3.05 -26.47 15.74
N ILE A 717 3.05 -25.75 16.86
CA ILE A 717 2.03 -24.73 17.18
C ILE A 717 2.15 -23.53 16.24
N SER A 718 3.37 -23.06 16.00
CA SER A 718 3.66 -21.97 15.07
C SER A 718 3.17 -22.29 13.66
N PHE A 719 3.34 -23.54 13.20
CA PHE A 719 2.85 -23.99 11.90
C PHE A 719 1.32 -23.94 11.81
N VAL A 720 0.62 -24.48 12.82
CA VAL A 720 -0.86 -24.49 12.86
C VAL A 720 -1.43 -23.08 12.93
N ALA A 721 -0.72 -22.15 13.59
CA ALA A 721 -1.11 -20.75 13.70
C ALA A 721 -0.87 -19.93 12.41
N THR A 722 -0.27 -20.48 11.35
CA THR A 722 -0.06 -19.76 10.09
C THR A 722 -1.35 -19.60 9.28
N ARG A 723 -1.43 -18.53 8.47
CA ARG A 723 -2.61 -18.22 7.64
C ARG A 723 -2.88 -19.29 6.59
N ALA A 724 -1.82 -20.02 6.21
CA ALA A 724 -1.90 -21.14 5.28
C ALA A 724 -2.49 -22.42 5.91
N ALA A 725 -2.38 -22.62 7.23
CA ALA A 725 -2.77 -23.87 7.90
C ALA A 725 -4.00 -23.72 8.82
N MET A 726 -4.14 -22.60 9.52
CA MET A 726 -5.23 -22.35 10.48
C MET A 726 -6.64 -22.54 9.87
N PRO A 727 -6.94 -22.05 8.65
CA PRO A 727 -8.25 -22.23 8.02
C PRO A 727 -8.64 -23.70 7.81
N TYR A 728 -7.66 -24.58 7.54
CA TYR A 728 -7.91 -26.03 7.45
C TYR A 728 -8.38 -26.60 8.79
N GLY A 729 -7.72 -26.21 9.88
CA GLY A 729 -8.11 -26.62 11.23
C GLY A 729 -9.50 -26.09 11.61
N ILE A 730 -9.81 -24.84 11.29
CA ILE A 730 -11.14 -24.25 11.52
C ILE A 730 -12.21 -25.01 10.73
N PHE A 731 -11.96 -25.30 9.46
CA PHE A 731 -12.93 -26.02 8.62
C PHE A 731 -13.14 -27.47 9.09
N ALA A 732 -12.07 -28.18 9.47
CA ALA A 732 -12.21 -29.52 10.04
C ALA A 732 -13.01 -29.50 11.36
N LEU A 733 -12.70 -28.58 12.26
CA LEU A 733 -13.43 -28.43 13.52
C LEU A 733 -14.85 -27.90 13.31
N SER A 734 -15.14 -27.18 12.21
CA SER A 734 -16.50 -26.78 11.89
C SER A 734 -17.35 -27.96 11.44
N LEU A 735 -16.82 -28.87 10.62
CA LEU A 735 -17.48 -30.12 10.21
C LEU A 735 -17.74 -31.04 11.40
N LEU A 736 -16.81 -31.11 12.35
CA LEU A 736 -16.96 -31.91 13.57
C LEU A 736 -17.87 -31.25 14.62
N HIS A 737 -18.43 -30.07 14.33
CA HIS A 737 -19.22 -29.30 15.27
C HIS A 737 -18.44 -28.95 16.55
N LEU A 738 -17.14 -28.69 16.46
CA LEU A 738 -16.23 -28.38 17.58
C LEU A 738 -15.64 -26.96 17.49
N LEU A 739 -16.30 -26.02 16.80
CA LEU A 739 -15.82 -24.62 16.67
C LEU A 739 -15.42 -23.92 18.00
N PRO A 740 -16.13 -24.08 19.14
CA PRO A 740 -15.71 -23.46 20.39
C PRO A 740 -14.30 -23.88 20.85
N LEU A 741 -13.86 -25.09 20.50
CA LEU A 741 -12.51 -25.57 20.79
C LEU A 741 -11.45 -24.71 20.10
N VAL A 742 -11.74 -24.12 18.94
CA VAL A 742 -10.82 -23.22 18.24
C VAL A 742 -10.45 -22.02 19.11
N VAL A 743 -11.40 -21.46 19.86
CA VAL A 743 -11.16 -20.29 20.74
C VAL A 743 -10.21 -20.67 21.88
N VAL A 744 -10.40 -21.86 22.47
CA VAL A 744 -9.52 -22.40 23.52
C VAL A 744 -8.10 -22.63 22.98
N LEU A 745 -8.00 -23.30 21.82
CA LEU A 745 -6.72 -23.56 21.17
C LEU A 745 -6.00 -22.28 20.75
N ALA A 746 -6.74 -21.26 20.29
CA ALA A 746 -6.20 -19.95 19.95
C ALA A 746 -5.68 -19.22 21.20
N ALA A 747 -6.42 -19.27 22.31
CA ALA A 747 -6.00 -18.68 23.58
C ALA A 747 -4.69 -19.30 24.07
N LEU A 748 -4.58 -20.63 24.09
CA LEU A 748 -3.37 -21.33 24.50
C LEU A 748 -2.22 -21.10 23.52
N GLY A 749 -2.48 -21.29 22.22
CA GLY A 749 -1.47 -21.24 21.17
C GLY A 749 -0.85 -19.86 20.98
N ALA A 750 -1.68 -18.81 20.91
CA ALA A 750 -1.17 -17.45 20.74
C ALA A 750 -0.34 -16.99 21.95
N ASN A 751 -0.76 -17.36 23.17
CA ASN A 751 -0.04 -16.98 24.38
C ASN A 751 1.28 -17.73 24.55
N LEU A 752 1.29 -19.04 24.27
CA LEU A 752 2.53 -19.81 24.28
C LEU A 752 3.51 -19.30 23.20
N TYR A 753 3.00 -18.88 22.04
CA TYR A 753 3.82 -18.40 20.94
C TYR A 753 4.55 -17.08 21.27
N TRP A 754 3.85 -16.05 21.77
CA TRP A 754 4.54 -14.80 22.10
C TRP A 754 5.48 -14.96 23.29
N VAL A 755 5.13 -15.74 24.31
CA VAL A 755 6.03 -16.04 25.45
C VAL A 755 7.30 -16.70 24.93
N SER A 756 7.18 -17.71 24.07
CA SER A 756 8.33 -18.34 23.41
C SER A 756 9.16 -17.33 22.61
N LEU A 757 8.51 -16.43 21.88
CA LEU A 757 9.19 -15.42 21.07
C LEU A 757 9.99 -14.44 21.93
N VAL A 758 9.46 -14.05 23.10
CA VAL A 758 10.16 -13.22 24.10
C VAL A 758 11.33 -13.98 24.73
N LEU A 759 11.13 -15.23 25.15
CA LEU A 759 12.19 -16.06 25.75
C LEU A 759 13.35 -16.27 24.78
N LYS A 760 13.06 -16.45 23.49
CA LYS A 760 14.07 -16.60 22.44
C LYS A 760 14.53 -15.28 21.84
N LEU A 761 13.98 -14.13 22.25
CA LEU A 761 14.26 -12.83 21.64
C LEU A 761 15.75 -12.48 21.71
N ARG A 762 16.42 -12.76 22.85
CA ARG A 762 17.86 -12.53 23.05
C ARG A 762 18.72 -13.38 22.10
N HIS A 763 18.37 -14.65 21.93
CA HIS A 763 19.06 -15.56 21.00
C HIS A 763 18.77 -15.21 19.53
N LEU A 764 17.56 -14.71 19.22
CA LEU A 764 17.16 -14.32 17.87
C LEU A 764 17.82 -13.01 17.42
N LEU A 765 18.05 -12.07 18.32
CA LEU A 765 18.72 -10.80 18.03
C LEU A 765 20.26 -10.92 17.91
N GLY A 766 20.84 -12.03 18.37
CA GLY A 766 22.29 -12.26 18.34
C GLY A 766 23.01 -11.53 19.47
N ALA A 767 24.03 -12.18 20.04
CA ALA A 767 24.93 -11.60 21.03
C ALA A 767 25.84 -10.54 20.37
N GLU A 768 25.32 -9.33 20.16
CA GLU A 768 26.13 -8.15 19.78
C GLU A 768 26.45 -7.24 21.00
N GLU A 769 26.27 -7.71 22.24
CA GLU A 769 26.57 -6.93 23.46
C GLU A 769 27.73 -7.50 24.31
N THR A 770 28.70 -8.22 23.72
CA THR A 770 29.93 -8.64 24.43
C THR A 770 31.23 -8.20 23.76
N VAL A 771 31.23 -7.06 23.05
CA VAL A 771 32.47 -6.36 22.65
C VAL A 771 32.31 -4.86 22.87
N ALA A 772 32.30 -4.45 24.14
CA ALA A 772 32.75 -3.13 24.62
C ALA A 772 32.71 -3.16 26.16
N ALA A 773 33.73 -3.80 26.73
CA ALA A 773 34.26 -3.38 28.02
C ALA A 773 35.07 -2.09 27.83
#